data_AF-A0A2G6IEU5-F1
#
_entry.id   AF-A0A2G6IEU5-F1
#
_cell.length_a   1.000
_cell.length_b   1.000
_cell.length_c   1.000
_cell.angle_alpha   90.00
_cell.angle_beta   90.00
_cell.angle_gamma   90.00
#
_symmetry.space_group_name_H-M   'P 1'
#
loop_
_entity.id
_entity.type
_entity.pdbx_description
1 polymer ?
#
loop_
_entity_poly.entity_id
_entity_poly.type
_entity_poly.pdbx_seq_one_letter_code
_entity_poly.pdbx_strand_id
1 'polypeptide(L)'
;MKDVKDTSPAVSRRAFLQSSAAVAGSTLVLGAGADEAQAFAYEPYPTDDELETVVTSCAHNCGSRHMLVAHKKGDVIVRISTDDGTYQGDAYGTDTEAKPQVRGCLRGRSYRLRLYSPERLLYPMKRVGKRGEAKFKRVSWDEALGDIAQRMVYIKNKYGPTALVDQSYAGASYGVLHKSDQIEGLLGRFLGMFGCRTNSWSVPSYQGTTFSSRITYGTIEDGNEDDAYAHTKLMIMWGWNPAYTFHGGNTFYYLRMAKQRGCKFVLVDPQYTDSAAAYDAWWIPIRPNTDAAMMAGMAYHIWDNNWHDQAFIDRFVQGMDPGTMPGWAQGQESFKEYIFGERDGIPKTPEWASEICGVSADDIRKLAEMYANTKPAALKASWAPGRNAYGEQYNRMAAALQAMTGNVGILGGCAEGVGKGFHSEGVAYPYDEFANVWYAAIKSDRWAHAVLNYPNVKREEIGCWPKGDGHPMDGVIPNIRGIFWQGSDWFNQLTNINKEIEAIRKLEAEGEMESLFVCMDSTITPTGIWADYILPIATHFERHDVALPWYKGHYYIHRPVVIQPMGESKTDFQVFTELAYRLGFGERYNPKANRNYFFDPTAVDEAYLVDWWHKVQHHQGAEISWEEFKRRGVYKFMLPEPHVAFRKQIEEGAPFNTASGKIEIFSGQLAQITDWTKTQYGYHIPAIPKWIEPWESLNHPLTEKFPFHMVSPHPRWRTHSIFNNIPWLRETFSQETTMNASDARKLGIKTGDIVECWNDRGRVVTPVYVTERCMPGVVVLHEGAWMDLDEDGVDRAGNPDFLTNDNPSPAGAFAYNTVLCNVKKSDLSHRPGWDQLATARSHVFRRDM
;
A
#
# COMPACT_ATOMS: atom_id res chain seq x y z
N MET A 1 -56.32 -39.40 -7.64
CA MET A 1 -57.40 -38.90 -6.76
C MET A 1 -56.92 -38.95 -5.32
N LYS A 2 -56.37 -37.83 -4.83
CA LYS A 2 -56.69 -37.16 -3.55
C LYS A 2 -55.65 -36.06 -3.34
N ASP A 3 -56.14 -34.84 -3.45
CA ASP A 3 -55.47 -33.58 -3.20
C ASP A 3 -54.86 -33.52 -1.80
N VAL A 4 -53.64 -32.99 -1.70
CA VAL A 4 -53.20 -32.24 -0.52
C VAL A 4 -52.65 -30.92 -1.02
N LYS A 5 -53.45 -29.87 -0.86
CA LYS A 5 -53.07 -28.48 -1.07
C LYS A 5 -52.14 -28.04 0.06
N ASP A 6 -50.90 -27.74 -0.26
CA ASP A 6 -50.04 -26.95 0.61
C ASP A 6 -50.50 -25.49 0.54
N THR A 7 -51.04 -24.98 1.64
CA THR A 7 -51.48 -23.58 1.81
C THR A 7 -50.73 -22.99 2.97
N SER A 8 -49.46 -22.71 2.75
CA SER A 8 -48.63 -21.93 3.66
C SER A 8 -48.54 -20.48 3.14
N PRO A 9 -49.03 -19.45 3.87
CA PRO A 9 -48.96 -18.08 3.40
C PRO A 9 -47.51 -17.57 3.43
N ALA A 10 -47.06 -16.98 2.33
CA ALA A 10 -45.76 -16.31 2.25
C ALA A 10 -45.71 -15.17 3.28
N VAL A 11 -44.90 -15.34 4.33
CA VAL A 11 -44.67 -14.30 5.35
C VAL A 11 -43.87 -13.18 4.70
N SER A 12 -44.46 -11.99 4.56
CA SER A 12 -43.74 -10.82 4.06
C SER A 12 -42.68 -10.38 5.05
N ARG A 13 -41.57 -9.83 4.55
CA ARG A 13 -40.44 -9.28 5.33
C ARG A 13 -40.88 -8.30 6.42
N ARG A 14 -42.01 -7.60 6.20
CA ARG A 14 -42.64 -6.67 7.14
C ARG A 14 -43.29 -7.38 8.33
N ALA A 15 -43.94 -8.52 8.11
CA ALA A 15 -44.57 -9.31 9.17
C ALA A 15 -43.54 -10.01 10.07
N PHE A 16 -42.39 -10.43 9.52
CA PHE A 16 -41.30 -11.01 10.30
C PHE A 16 -40.64 -9.99 11.25
N LEU A 17 -40.45 -8.74 10.80
CA LEU A 17 -39.90 -7.66 11.62
C LEU A 17 -40.87 -7.21 12.74
N GLN A 18 -42.17 -7.27 12.48
CA GLN A 18 -43.18 -6.94 13.51
C GLN A 18 -43.31 -8.05 14.57
N SER A 19 -43.15 -9.32 14.21
CA SER A 19 -43.24 -10.42 15.17
C SER A 19 -41.98 -10.61 16.01
N SER A 20 -40.80 -10.29 15.48
CA SER A 20 -39.54 -10.35 16.25
C SER A 20 -39.39 -9.22 17.28
N ALA A 21 -40.08 -8.09 17.10
CA ALA A 21 -40.21 -7.04 18.12
C ALA A 21 -41.06 -7.47 19.32
N ALA A 22 -42.00 -8.41 19.15
CA ALA A 22 -42.91 -8.83 20.21
C ALA A 22 -42.34 -9.90 21.16
N VAL A 23 -41.30 -10.64 20.75
CA VAL A 23 -40.78 -11.80 21.52
C VAL A 23 -39.53 -11.45 22.36
N ALA A 24 -38.83 -10.35 22.07
CA ALA A 24 -37.65 -9.92 22.84
C ALA A 24 -37.98 -9.09 24.10
N GLY A 25 -39.25 -8.75 24.34
CA GLY A 25 -39.68 -7.83 25.39
C GLY A 25 -39.99 -8.43 26.75
N SER A 26 -39.52 -9.65 27.08
CA SER A 26 -39.86 -10.28 28.36
C SER A 26 -38.73 -11.13 28.94
N THR A 27 -37.59 -10.52 29.28
CA THR A 27 -36.72 -10.96 30.40
C THR A 27 -35.53 -10.00 30.55
N LEU A 28 -35.71 -8.95 31.36
CA LEU A 28 -34.72 -8.19 32.16
C LEU A 28 -35.23 -6.75 32.35
N VAL A 29 -36.16 -6.57 33.29
CA VAL A 29 -36.45 -5.26 33.85
C VAL A 29 -35.96 -5.27 35.29
N LEU A 30 -34.75 -4.77 35.50
CA LEU A 30 -34.31 -4.24 36.80
C LEU A 30 -33.46 -2.99 36.54
N GLY A 31 -34.09 -1.83 36.69
CA GLY A 31 -33.46 -0.64 37.25
C GLY A 31 -32.61 0.25 36.34
N ALA A 32 -33.23 0.90 35.36
CA ALA A 32 -32.96 2.29 34.97
C ALA A 32 -34.10 2.72 34.03
N GLY A 33 -34.57 3.96 34.10
CA GLY A 33 -35.62 4.46 33.20
C GLY A 33 -35.23 4.20 31.75
N ALA A 34 -36.07 3.47 31.03
CA ALA A 34 -35.94 3.35 29.58
C ALA A 34 -36.42 4.68 29.00
N ASP A 35 -35.48 5.60 28.75
CA ASP A 35 -35.75 6.65 27.77
C ASP A 35 -36.00 5.92 26.45
N GLU A 36 -37.21 6.06 25.89
CA GLU A 36 -37.46 5.67 24.51
C GLU A 36 -36.43 6.41 23.66
N ALA A 37 -35.50 5.67 23.07
CA ALA A 37 -34.58 6.22 22.10
C ALA A 37 -35.41 6.72 20.91
N GLN A 38 -35.77 8.00 20.91
CA GLN A 38 -36.27 8.66 19.72
C GLN A 38 -35.12 8.75 18.75
N ALA A 39 -35.05 7.79 17.82
CA ALA A 39 -34.19 7.92 16.66
C ALA A 39 -34.62 9.20 15.92
N PHE A 40 -33.81 10.25 16.06
CA PHE A 40 -33.94 11.45 15.24
C PHE A 40 -33.57 11.06 13.81
N ALA A 41 -34.55 10.62 13.03
CA ALA A 41 -34.45 10.71 11.59
C ALA A 41 -34.56 12.20 11.24
N TYR A 42 -33.47 12.80 10.76
CA TYR A 42 -33.56 14.09 10.09
C TYR A 42 -34.46 13.90 8.86
N GLU A 43 -35.75 14.22 8.99
CA GLU A 43 -36.67 14.26 7.86
C GLU A 43 -36.59 15.63 7.15
N PRO A 44 -36.78 15.64 5.82
CA PRO A 44 -37.07 14.50 4.95
C PRO A 44 -35.79 13.81 4.45
N TYR A 45 -35.69 12.48 4.62
CA TYR A 45 -34.69 11.66 3.95
C TYR A 45 -35.25 11.17 2.61
N PRO A 46 -34.51 11.25 1.49
CA PRO A 46 -35.02 10.78 0.20
C PRO A 46 -35.36 9.29 0.24
N THR A 47 -36.49 8.91 -0.37
CA THR A 47 -36.84 7.50 -0.58
C THR A 47 -36.11 6.93 -1.79
N ASP A 48 -35.93 5.61 -1.85
CA ASP A 48 -35.14 4.97 -2.93
C ASP A 48 -35.68 5.24 -4.35
N ASP A 49 -36.98 5.48 -4.50
CA ASP A 49 -37.64 5.85 -5.77
C ASP A 49 -37.37 7.30 -6.20
N GLU A 50 -36.87 8.16 -5.31
CA GLU A 50 -36.41 9.51 -5.63
C GLU A 50 -34.91 9.57 -5.99
N LEU A 51 -34.21 8.44 -5.95
CA LEU A 51 -32.75 8.37 -6.09
C LEU A 51 -32.33 7.73 -7.41
N GLU A 52 -31.34 8.34 -8.04
CA GLU A 52 -30.59 7.71 -9.13
C GLU A 52 -29.46 6.87 -8.53
N THR A 53 -29.33 5.63 -9.00
CA THR A 53 -28.29 4.69 -8.57
C THR A 53 -27.20 4.61 -9.63
N VAL A 54 -25.96 4.88 -9.22
CA VAL A 54 -24.79 4.87 -10.11
C VAL A 54 -23.71 3.96 -9.52
N VAL A 55 -23.32 2.94 -10.28
CA VAL A 55 -22.19 2.07 -9.93
C VAL A 55 -20.89 2.85 -10.09
N THR A 56 -19.99 2.69 -9.11
CA THR A 56 -18.63 3.24 -9.12
C THR A 56 -17.74 2.42 -8.19
N SER A 57 -16.61 2.94 -7.73
CA SER A 57 -15.67 2.20 -6.86
C SER A 57 -14.76 3.13 -6.08
N CYS A 58 -14.07 2.60 -5.07
CA CYS A 58 -13.01 3.34 -4.38
C CYS A 58 -11.84 3.67 -5.34
N ALA A 59 -11.20 4.83 -5.18
CA ALA A 59 -10.08 5.28 -6.02
C ALA A 59 -8.67 5.12 -5.42
N HIS A 60 -8.56 4.52 -4.25
CA HIS A 60 -7.34 4.53 -3.45
C HIS A 60 -6.40 3.36 -3.73
N ASN A 61 -5.16 3.52 -3.24
CA ASN A 61 -4.13 2.47 -3.19
C ASN A 61 -4.44 1.35 -2.17
N CYS A 62 -5.56 0.65 -2.36
CA CYS A 62 -5.93 -0.58 -1.67
C CYS A 62 -6.19 -1.67 -2.74
N GLY A 63 -5.77 -2.91 -2.49
CA GLY A 63 -5.69 -3.96 -3.52
C GLY A 63 -7.01 -4.22 -4.27
N SER A 64 -8.14 -4.11 -3.56
CA SER A 64 -9.47 -4.45 -4.07
C SER A 64 -10.18 -3.37 -4.88
N ARG A 65 -10.01 -2.08 -4.51
CA ARG A 65 -10.83 -0.96 -5.03
C ARG A 65 -12.32 -1.32 -5.13
N HIS A 66 -12.88 -1.76 -4.02
CA HIS A 66 -14.20 -2.39 -3.98
C HIS A 66 -15.29 -1.56 -4.67
N MET A 67 -16.27 -2.29 -5.16
CA MET A 67 -17.45 -1.73 -5.81
C MET A 67 -18.28 -0.92 -4.82
N LEU A 68 -18.56 0.31 -5.21
CA LEU A 68 -19.45 1.22 -4.53
C LEU A 68 -20.67 1.46 -5.41
N VAL A 69 -21.77 1.79 -4.76
CA VAL A 69 -23.01 2.17 -5.45
C VAL A 69 -23.44 3.50 -4.85
N ALA A 70 -23.32 4.57 -5.63
CA ALA A 70 -23.72 5.91 -5.22
C ALA A 70 -25.22 6.08 -5.47
N HIS A 71 -25.93 6.57 -4.46
CA HIS A 71 -27.34 6.95 -4.55
C HIS A 71 -27.40 8.46 -4.46
N LYS A 72 -27.89 9.11 -5.52
CA LYS A 72 -27.88 10.56 -5.67
C LYS A 72 -29.26 11.13 -5.95
N LYS A 73 -29.49 12.37 -5.51
CA LYS A 73 -30.66 13.19 -5.85
C LYS A 73 -30.16 14.48 -6.48
N GLY A 74 -30.47 14.71 -7.76
CA GLY A 74 -29.81 15.77 -8.52
C GLY A 74 -28.29 15.56 -8.53
N ASP A 75 -27.50 16.61 -8.27
CA ASP A 75 -26.03 16.53 -8.30
C ASP A 75 -25.38 16.23 -6.94
N VAL A 76 -26.12 15.55 -6.04
CA VAL A 76 -25.67 15.28 -4.66
C VAL A 76 -25.80 13.79 -4.33
N ILE A 77 -24.71 13.18 -3.88
CA ILE A 77 -24.68 11.81 -3.35
C ILE A 77 -25.20 11.84 -1.91
N VAL A 78 -26.31 11.17 -1.65
CA VAL A 78 -26.93 11.08 -0.33
C VAL A 78 -26.62 9.77 0.39
N ARG A 79 -26.24 8.71 -0.33
CA ARG A 79 -25.90 7.41 0.26
C ARG A 79 -24.90 6.65 -0.60
N ILE A 80 -24.04 5.85 0.04
CA ILE A 80 -23.13 4.90 -0.62
C ILE A 80 -23.45 3.49 -0.11
N SER A 81 -23.85 2.59 -1.00
CA SER A 81 -23.93 1.15 -0.74
C SER A 81 -22.83 0.40 -1.50
N THR A 82 -22.98 -0.91 -1.67
CA THR A 82 -22.00 -1.77 -2.32
C THR A 82 -22.67 -2.82 -3.20
N ASP A 83 -21.85 -3.66 -3.83
CA ASP A 83 -22.28 -4.83 -4.61
C ASP A 83 -23.28 -5.67 -3.84
N ASP A 84 -24.45 -5.88 -4.45
CA ASP A 84 -25.53 -6.72 -3.96
C ASP A 84 -25.76 -7.96 -4.84
N GLY A 85 -24.87 -8.19 -5.81
CA GLY A 85 -24.90 -9.30 -6.75
C GLY A 85 -25.66 -9.03 -8.05
N THR A 86 -26.34 -7.90 -8.22
CA THR A 86 -27.21 -7.66 -9.41
C THR A 86 -26.48 -7.15 -10.65
N TYR A 87 -25.32 -6.53 -10.47
CA TYR A 87 -24.71 -5.67 -11.49
C TYR A 87 -23.97 -6.41 -12.61
N GLN A 88 -23.89 -7.74 -12.54
CA GLN A 88 -23.46 -8.58 -13.67
C GLN A 88 -24.64 -9.23 -14.41
N GLY A 89 -25.88 -8.85 -14.10
CA GLY A 89 -27.11 -9.41 -14.67
C GLY A 89 -27.68 -10.58 -13.86
N ASP A 90 -27.13 -10.86 -12.68
CA ASP A 90 -27.59 -11.93 -11.78
C ASP A 90 -28.71 -11.42 -10.82
N ALA A 91 -29.32 -12.32 -10.05
CA ALA A 91 -30.37 -11.98 -9.11
C ALA A 91 -29.82 -11.27 -7.85
N TYR A 92 -30.65 -10.46 -7.20
CA TYR A 92 -30.31 -9.82 -5.93
C TYR A 92 -29.89 -10.86 -4.89
N GLY A 93 -28.76 -10.61 -4.21
CA GLY A 93 -28.20 -11.49 -3.19
C GLY A 93 -27.29 -12.60 -3.75
N THR A 94 -26.99 -12.61 -5.05
CA THR A 94 -26.02 -13.56 -5.62
C THR A 94 -24.64 -13.36 -4.99
N ASP A 95 -24.12 -14.40 -4.36
CA ASP A 95 -22.79 -14.44 -3.71
C ASP A 95 -22.30 -15.89 -3.64
N THR A 96 -21.73 -16.38 -4.73
CA THR A 96 -21.28 -17.78 -4.85
C THR A 96 -19.75 -17.86 -4.85
N GLU A 97 -19.18 -19.05 -4.67
CA GLU A 97 -17.73 -19.25 -4.75
C GLU A 97 -17.17 -18.83 -6.10
N ALA A 98 -17.88 -19.10 -7.20
CA ALA A 98 -17.45 -18.69 -8.54
C ALA A 98 -17.71 -17.19 -8.81
N LYS A 99 -18.74 -16.60 -8.18
CA LYS A 99 -19.16 -15.21 -8.38
C LYS A 99 -19.39 -14.50 -7.04
N PRO A 100 -18.33 -14.23 -6.27
CA PRO A 100 -18.50 -13.54 -5.00
C PRO A 100 -18.80 -12.05 -5.22
N GLN A 101 -19.48 -11.43 -4.25
CA GLN A 101 -19.71 -9.98 -4.26
C GLN A 101 -18.42 -9.22 -3.95
N VAL A 102 -18.17 -8.10 -4.65
CA VAL A 102 -17.00 -7.23 -4.46
C VAL A 102 -17.33 -6.12 -3.45
N ARG A 103 -17.57 -6.53 -2.19
CA ARG A 103 -18.16 -5.68 -1.14
C ARG A 103 -17.21 -4.62 -0.59
N GLY A 104 -17.67 -3.37 -0.58
CA GLY A 104 -17.04 -2.22 0.02
C GLY A 104 -16.94 -2.31 1.53
N CYS A 105 -15.73 -2.05 2.03
CA CYS A 105 -15.45 -1.94 3.46
C CYS A 105 -15.95 -0.61 4.06
N LEU A 106 -15.78 -0.43 5.37
CA LEU A 106 -16.16 0.79 6.08
C LEU A 106 -15.59 2.07 5.46
N ARG A 107 -14.34 2.04 5.00
CA ARG A 107 -13.66 3.18 4.34
C ARG A 107 -14.37 3.59 3.05
N GLY A 108 -14.75 2.61 2.23
CA GLY A 108 -15.48 2.84 1.00
C GLY A 108 -16.89 3.41 1.23
N ARG A 109 -17.58 2.92 2.27
CA ARG A 109 -18.92 3.41 2.64
C ARG A 109 -18.90 4.82 3.23
N SER A 110 -17.80 5.23 3.86
CA SER A 110 -17.62 6.57 4.42
C SER A 110 -17.18 7.63 3.39
N TYR A 111 -16.94 7.27 2.13
CA TYR A 111 -16.32 8.18 1.15
C TYR A 111 -17.11 9.47 0.93
N ARG A 112 -18.44 9.44 1.10
CA ARG A 112 -19.29 10.64 1.04
C ARG A 112 -18.77 11.76 1.95
N LEU A 113 -18.26 11.43 3.14
CA LEU A 113 -17.67 12.42 4.06
C LEU A 113 -16.34 12.98 3.58
N ARG A 114 -15.61 12.26 2.72
CA ARG A 114 -14.39 12.77 2.09
C ARG A 114 -14.74 13.71 0.95
N LEU A 115 -15.70 13.33 0.11
CA LEU A 115 -16.15 14.14 -1.04
C LEU A 115 -16.64 15.50 -0.58
N TYR A 116 -17.52 15.52 0.43
CA TYR A 116 -18.09 16.72 1.01
C TYR A 116 -17.33 17.22 2.24
N SER A 117 -16.07 16.80 2.42
CA SER A 117 -15.24 17.25 3.52
C SER A 117 -15.08 18.77 3.46
N PRO A 118 -15.10 19.47 4.61
CA PRO A 118 -14.77 20.89 4.60
C PRO A 118 -13.33 21.20 4.18
N GLU A 119 -12.46 20.18 4.13
CA GLU A 119 -11.07 20.27 3.63
C GLU A 119 -10.93 19.94 2.14
N ARG A 120 -12.04 19.83 1.41
CA ARG A 120 -12.05 19.71 -0.05
C ARG A 120 -11.39 20.95 -0.67
N LEU A 121 -10.41 20.73 -1.53
CA LEU A 121 -9.83 21.76 -2.37
C LEU A 121 -10.79 22.08 -3.52
N LEU A 122 -11.22 23.34 -3.61
CA LEU A 122 -12.18 23.79 -4.62
C LEU A 122 -11.57 24.78 -5.62
N TYR A 123 -10.47 25.45 -5.27
CA TYR A 123 -9.88 26.52 -6.07
C TYR A 123 -8.35 26.41 -6.09
N PRO A 124 -7.68 26.85 -7.17
CA PRO A 124 -6.22 26.99 -7.18
C PRO A 124 -5.76 27.97 -6.11
N MET A 125 -4.71 27.59 -5.37
CA MET A 125 -4.17 28.39 -4.27
C MET A 125 -2.67 28.65 -4.47
N LYS A 126 -2.25 29.89 -4.23
CA LYS A 126 -0.84 30.32 -4.21
C LYS A 126 -0.42 30.68 -2.79
N ARG A 127 0.72 30.18 -2.35
CA ARG A 127 1.30 30.48 -1.04
C ARG A 127 1.63 31.98 -0.91
N VAL A 128 1.39 32.55 0.28
CA VAL A 128 1.69 33.97 0.61
C VAL A 128 2.48 34.15 1.91
N GLY A 129 2.75 33.07 2.65
CA GLY A 129 3.62 33.06 3.84
C GLY A 129 4.75 32.05 3.69
N LYS A 130 5.52 31.76 4.75
CA LYS A 130 6.57 30.73 4.70
C LYS A 130 5.97 29.34 4.48
N ARG A 131 6.72 28.43 3.83
CA ARG A 131 6.29 27.02 3.71
C ARG A 131 6.07 26.44 5.12
N GLY A 132 4.97 25.72 5.31
CA GLY A 132 4.57 25.19 6.61
C GLY A 132 3.55 26.05 7.38
N GLU A 133 3.39 27.34 7.07
CA GLU A 133 2.45 28.22 7.79
C GLU A 133 0.98 28.09 7.33
N ALA A 134 0.72 27.30 6.29
CA ALA A 134 -0.60 27.13 5.67
C ALA A 134 -1.25 28.46 5.19
N LYS A 135 -0.46 29.49 4.84
CA LYS A 135 -1.00 30.77 4.36
C LYS A 135 -1.07 30.81 2.84
N PHE A 136 -2.29 30.81 2.31
CA PHE A 136 -2.56 30.83 0.88
C PHE A 136 -3.56 31.93 0.48
N LYS A 137 -3.48 32.36 -0.77
CA LYS A 137 -4.52 33.15 -1.46
C LYS A 137 -5.08 32.33 -2.63
N ARG A 138 -6.36 32.50 -2.93
CA ARG A 138 -6.95 31.98 -4.16
C ARG A 138 -6.37 32.71 -5.36
N VAL A 139 -6.10 31.98 -6.43
CA VAL A 139 -5.65 32.49 -7.72
C VAL A 139 -6.47 31.82 -8.84
N SER A 140 -6.46 32.41 -10.03
CA SER A 140 -7.08 31.75 -11.18
C SER A 140 -6.23 30.57 -11.65
N TRP A 141 -6.85 29.64 -12.37
CA TRP A 141 -6.11 28.59 -13.08
C TRP A 141 -5.08 29.16 -14.06
N ASP A 142 -5.40 30.27 -14.73
CA ASP A 142 -4.50 30.88 -15.70
C ASP A 142 -3.24 31.46 -15.04
N GLU A 143 -3.39 32.16 -13.90
CA GLU A 143 -2.28 32.67 -13.08
C GLU A 143 -1.43 31.49 -12.56
N ALA A 144 -2.06 30.50 -11.94
CA ALA A 144 -1.34 29.36 -11.35
C ALA A 144 -0.53 28.58 -12.39
N LEU A 145 -1.15 28.17 -13.50
CA LEU A 145 -0.48 27.36 -14.52
C LEU A 145 0.56 28.17 -15.32
N GLY A 146 0.34 29.49 -15.48
CA GLY A 146 1.30 30.41 -16.10
C GLY A 146 2.58 30.51 -15.28
N ASP A 147 2.44 30.82 -13.99
CA ASP A 147 3.57 30.95 -13.07
C ASP A 147 4.35 29.63 -12.92
N ILE A 148 3.63 28.51 -12.82
CA ILE A 148 4.25 27.17 -12.74
C ILE A 148 5.07 26.90 -14.00
N ALA A 149 4.50 27.09 -15.20
CA ALA A 149 5.20 26.85 -16.46
C ALA A 149 6.47 27.72 -16.59
N GLN A 150 6.38 29.00 -16.21
CA GLN A 150 7.54 29.91 -16.22
C GLN A 150 8.66 29.43 -15.29
N ARG A 151 8.32 29.05 -14.05
CA ARG A 151 9.29 28.55 -13.07
C ARG A 151 9.91 27.22 -13.51
N MET A 152 9.12 26.32 -14.11
CA MET A 152 9.65 25.07 -14.67
C MET A 152 10.72 25.31 -15.74
N VAL A 153 10.46 26.23 -16.68
CA VAL A 153 11.42 26.61 -17.73
C VAL A 153 12.68 27.22 -17.13
N TYR A 154 12.52 28.13 -16.17
CA TYR A 154 13.65 28.73 -15.45
C TYR A 154 14.52 27.67 -14.77
N ILE A 155 13.91 26.79 -13.98
CA ILE A 155 14.61 25.75 -13.22
C ILE A 155 15.35 24.81 -14.17
N LYS A 156 14.70 24.34 -15.25
CA LYS A 156 15.34 23.48 -16.25
C LYS A 156 16.54 24.16 -16.90
N ASN A 157 16.40 25.41 -17.32
CA ASN A 157 17.47 26.13 -18.04
C ASN A 157 18.67 26.44 -17.14
N LYS A 158 18.43 26.73 -15.85
CA LYS A 158 19.49 27.10 -14.90
C LYS A 158 20.17 25.88 -14.26
N TYR A 159 19.40 24.88 -13.87
CA TYR A 159 19.88 23.76 -13.04
C TYR A 159 19.98 22.43 -13.80
N GLY A 160 19.48 22.38 -15.03
CA GLY A 160 19.59 21.22 -15.90
C GLY A 160 18.42 20.23 -15.78
N PRO A 161 18.50 19.10 -16.51
CA PRO A 161 17.37 18.20 -16.75
C PRO A 161 17.04 17.26 -15.57
N THR A 162 17.75 17.36 -14.44
CA THR A 162 17.50 16.57 -13.22
C THR A 162 16.89 17.41 -12.10
N ALA A 163 16.56 18.67 -12.36
CA ALA A 163 16.19 19.61 -11.31
C ALA A 163 14.75 19.43 -10.78
N LEU A 164 13.87 18.75 -11.51
CA LEU A 164 12.50 18.46 -11.07
C LEU A 164 12.38 17.01 -10.63
N VAL A 165 12.04 16.76 -9.36
CA VAL A 165 11.78 15.40 -8.86
C VAL A 165 10.31 15.03 -9.05
N ASP A 166 10.08 13.85 -9.63
CA ASP A 166 8.77 13.22 -9.81
C ASP A 166 8.42 12.38 -8.59
N GLN A 167 7.34 12.77 -7.92
CA GLN A 167 6.85 12.10 -6.74
C GLN A 167 5.33 11.83 -6.85
N SER A 168 4.93 11.22 -7.96
CA SER A 168 3.57 10.68 -8.12
C SER A 168 3.40 9.34 -7.40
N TYR A 169 2.33 9.13 -6.63
CA TYR A 169 1.99 7.80 -6.09
C TYR A 169 0.48 7.50 -6.16
N ALA A 170 0.14 6.23 -5.97
CA ALA A 170 -1.18 5.63 -6.19
C ALA A 170 -2.31 6.07 -5.24
N GLY A 171 -2.09 7.06 -4.37
CA GLY A 171 -2.96 7.35 -3.23
C GLY A 171 -4.34 7.91 -3.59
N ALA A 172 -4.39 8.97 -4.41
CA ALA A 172 -5.64 9.72 -4.64
C ALA A 172 -6.30 9.48 -6.00
N SER A 173 -5.54 9.08 -7.02
CA SER A 173 -5.97 9.10 -8.41
C SER A 173 -5.56 7.82 -9.15
N TYR A 174 -6.12 6.66 -8.78
CA TYR A 174 -5.79 5.40 -9.45
C TYR A 174 -6.92 4.86 -10.31
N GLY A 175 -6.85 5.13 -11.61
CA GLY A 175 -7.66 4.53 -12.67
C GLY A 175 -6.83 4.34 -13.94
N VAL A 176 -7.46 3.98 -15.04
CA VAL A 176 -6.76 3.76 -16.33
C VAL A 176 -6.46 5.06 -17.05
N LEU A 177 -7.25 6.12 -16.81
CA LEU A 177 -7.10 7.40 -17.50
C LEU A 177 -6.38 8.46 -16.67
N HIS A 178 -6.67 8.54 -15.38
CA HIS A 178 -6.15 9.60 -14.50
C HIS A 178 -5.03 9.14 -13.57
N LYS A 179 -4.29 8.11 -13.97
CA LYS A 179 -3.35 7.38 -13.11
C LYS A 179 -2.26 8.27 -12.50
N SER A 180 -2.22 8.32 -11.16
CA SER A 180 -1.11 8.87 -10.36
C SER A 180 -0.24 7.72 -9.87
N ASP A 181 0.75 7.30 -10.65
CA ASP A 181 1.80 6.40 -10.16
C ASP A 181 3.17 6.81 -10.74
N GLN A 182 4.26 6.17 -10.30
CA GLN A 182 5.64 6.51 -10.71
C GLN A 182 6.08 5.91 -12.05
N ILE A 183 5.44 4.81 -12.47
CA ILE A 183 5.89 3.99 -13.60
C ILE A 183 5.05 4.33 -14.82
N GLU A 184 3.74 4.23 -14.65
CA GLU A 184 2.72 4.38 -15.65
C GLU A 184 1.98 5.72 -15.64
N GLY A 185 2.17 6.55 -14.60
CA GLY A 185 1.38 7.75 -14.34
C GLY A 185 1.60 8.97 -15.23
N LEU A 186 0.64 9.90 -15.16
CA LEU A 186 0.60 11.13 -15.95
C LEU A 186 1.78 12.08 -15.65
N LEU A 187 2.18 12.24 -14.39
CA LEU A 187 3.28 13.13 -14.03
C LEU A 187 4.62 12.70 -14.64
N GLY A 188 4.92 11.40 -14.61
CA GLY A 188 6.14 10.84 -15.19
C GLY A 188 6.22 11.08 -16.70
N ARG A 189 5.10 10.89 -17.41
CA ARG A 189 4.95 11.26 -18.82
C ARG A 189 5.14 12.75 -19.05
N PHE A 190 4.49 13.59 -18.27
CA PHE A 190 4.56 15.04 -18.42
C PHE A 190 5.99 15.57 -18.23
N LEU A 191 6.66 15.20 -17.13
CA LEU A 191 8.03 15.64 -16.84
C LEU A 191 9.07 15.01 -17.79
N GLY A 192 8.85 13.75 -18.18
CA GLY A 192 9.67 13.07 -19.19
C GLY A 192 9.64 13.79 -20.53
N MET A 193 8.44 14.17 -21.01
CA MET A 193 8.26 14.94 -22.25
C MET A 193 8.77 16.38 -22.15
N PHE A 194 8.62 17.01 -20.97
CA PHE A 194 9.22 18.32 -20.72
C PHE A 194 10.75 18.29 -20.77
N GLY A 195 11.36 17.12 -20.57
CA GLY A 195 12.81 16.95 -20.61
C GLY A 195 13.51 17.44 -19.34
N CYS A 196 12.82 17.40 -18.20
CA CYS A 196 13.40 17.68 -16.88
C CYS A 196 12.73 16.79 -15.83
N ARG A 197 13.40 15.70 -15.46
CA ARG A 197 12.87 14.69 -14.54
C ARG A 197 13.98 13.91 -13.84
N THR A 198 13.95 13.96 -12.51
CA THR A 198 14.53 12.97 -11.62
C THR A 198 13.43 12.03 -11.16
N ASN A 199 13.52 10.76 -11.57
CA ASN A 199 12.56 9.72 -11.19
C ASN A 199 12.92 9.13 -9.81
N SER A 200 12.02 8.31 -9.27
CA SER A 200 12.31 7.43 -8.16
C SER A 200 12.11 5.97 -8.57
N TRP A 201 12.95 5.05 -8.10
CA TRP A 201 12.91 3.64 -8.55
C TRP A 201 12.42 2.65 -7.49
N SER A 202 12.35 3.05 -6.22
CA SER A 202 11.89 2.19 -5.13
C SER A 202 10.43 2.46 -4.77
N VAL A 203 9.67 1.44 -4.35
CA VAL A 203 8.29 1.64 -3.88
C VAL A 203 8.17 1.51 -2.35
N PRO A 204 7.56 2.47 -1.63
CA PRO A 204 7.35 2.42 -0.17
C PRO A 204 6.71 1.13 0.35
N SER A 205 5.82 0.55 -0.46
CA SER A 205 4.96 -0.55 -0.04
C SER A 205 5.64 -1.92 -0.01
N TYR A 206 6.42 -2.29 -1.04
CA TYR A 206 6.87 -3.68 -1.24
C TYR A 206 8.19 -3.79 -2.04
N GLN A 207 9.10 -2.80 -1.96
CA GLN A 207 10.34 -2.82 -2.73
C GLN A 207 11.23 -4.04 -2.43
N GLY A 208 11.43 -4.39 -1.15
CA GLY A 208 12.22 -5.57 -0.76
C GLY A 208 11.63 -6.87 -1.34
N THR A 209 10.31 -6.99 -1.31
CA THR A 209 9.58 -8.10 -1.92
C THR A 209 9.71 -8.11 -3.45
N THR A 210 9.61 -6.95 -4.12
CA THR A 210 9.81 -6.83 -5.57
C THR A 210 11.19 -7.32 -5.99
N PHE A 211 12.22 -6.96 -5.24
CA PHE A 211 13.57 -7.45 -5.45
C PHE A 211 13.64 -8.97 -5.28
N SER A 212 13.11 -9.51 -4.17
CA SER A 212 13.07 -10.95 -3.91
C SER A 212 12.41 -11.73 -5.06
N SER A 213 11.20 -11.33 -5.45
CA SER A 213 10.43 -11.92 -6.53
C SER A 213 11.22 -11.97 -7.85
N ARG A 214 11.80 -10.84 -8.25
CA ARG A 214 12.57 -10.74 -9.50
C ARG A 214 13.84 -11.58 -9.47
N ILE A 215 14.55 -11.62 -8.34
CA ILE A 215 15.78 -12.39 -8.20
C ILE A 215 15.49 -13.89 -8.11
N THR A 216 14.41 -14.28 -7.44
CA THR A 216 14.12 -15.69 -7.13
C THR A 216 13.31 -16.38 -8.21
N TYR A 217 12.31 -15.69 -8.79
CA TYR A 217 11.40 -16.25 -9.79
C TYR A 217 11.52 -15.60 -11.18
N GLY A 218 12.27 -14.51 -11.31
CA GLY A 218 12.42 -13.76 -12.56
C GLY A 218 11.22 -12.87 -12.90
N THR A 219 10.20 -12.82 -12.04
CA THR A 219 8.95 -12.07 -12.24
C THR A 219 8.35 -11.66 -10.91
N ILE A 220 7.41 -10.70 -10.95
CA ILE A 220 6.55 -10.36 -9.81
C ILE A 220 5.14 -10.98 -9.94
N GLU A 221 4.91 -11.77 -11.00
CA GLU A 221 3.68 -12.55 -11.24
C GLU A 221 3.76 -13.89 -10.49
N ASP A 222 3.88 -13.79 -9.18
CA ASP A 222 4.14 -14.88 -8.23
C ASP A 222 2.93 -15.13 -7.28
N GLY A 223 1.77 -14.55 -7.61
CA GLY A 223 0.58 -14.62 -6.76
C GLY A 223 -0.45 -15.66 -7.18
N ASN A 224 -0.87 -16.49 -6.22
CA ASN A 224 -2.14 -17.20 -6.35
C ASN A 224 -3.31 -16.23 -6.22
N GLU A 225 -4.42 -16.54 -6.89
CA GLU A 225 -5.68 -15.83 -6.66
C GLU A 225 -6.32 -16.22 -5.32
N ASP A 226 -7.22 -15.38 -4.83
CA ASP A 226 -7.77 -15.55 -3.47
C ASP A 226 -8.58 -16.85 -3.32
N ASP A 227 -9.22 -17.33 -4.39
CA ASP A 227 -9.96 -18.58 -4.44
C ASP A 227 -9.08 -19.81 -4.23
N ALA A 228 -7.84 -19.79 -4.72
CA ALA A 228 -6.87 -20.85 -4.49
C ALA A 228 -6.60 -21.08 -2.99
N TYR A 229 -6.67 -20.04 -2.16
CA TYR A 229 -6.48 -20.18 -0.72
C TYR A 229 -7.62 -20.91 -0.01
N ALA A 230 -8.81 -20.99 -0.61
CA ALA A 230 -9.93 -21.75 -0.08
C ALA A 230 -9.66 -23.27 -0.02
N HIS A 231 -8.59 -23.75 -0.67
CA HIS A 231 -8.16 -25.15 -0.69
C HIS A 231 -6.97 -25.46 0.24
N THR A 232 -6.48 -24.45 0.98
CA THR A 232 -5.34 -24.59 1.89
C THR A 232 -5.72 -25.44 3.11
N LYS A 233 -4.83 -26.33 3.57
CA LYS A 233 -5.00 -27.06 4.85
C LYS A 233 -4.25 -26.44 6.03
N LEU A 234 -3.17 -25.71 5.75
CA LEU A 234 -2.43 -24.90 6.72
C LEU A 234 -2.08 -23.53 6.12
N MET A 235 -2.61 -22.47 6.72
CA MET A 235 -2.33 -21.07 6.35
C MET A 235 -1.44 -20.43 7.42
N ILE A 236 -0.18 -20.17 7.08
CA ILE A 236 0.75 -19.39 7.90
C ILE A 236 0.70 -17.94 7.43
N MET A 237 0.05 -17.10 8.21
CA MET A 237 -0.04 -15.66 8.02
C MET A 237 1.21 -15.02 8.64
N TRP A 238 2.20 -14.67 7.82
CA TRP A 238 3.44 -14.06 8.32
C TRP A 238 3.40 -12.54 8.12
N GLY A 239 3.24 -11.79 9.21
CA GLY A 239 3.01 -10.34 9.20
C GLY A 239 1.82 -9.92 8.33
N TRP A 240 0.76 -10.73 8.30
CA TRP A 240 -0.41 -10.53 7.44
C TRP A 240 -1.70 -10.39 8.23
N ASN A 241 -2.44 -9.30 7.98
CA ASN A 241 -3.69 -8.99 8.66
C ASN A 241 -4.86 -8.75 7.66
N PRO A 242 -5.34 -9.80 6.95
CA PRO A 242 -6.37 -9.68 5.92
C PRO A 242 -7.74 -9.17 6.41
N ALA A 243 -7.99 -9.11 7.73
CA ALA A 243 -9.15 -8.44 8.29
C ALA A 243 -9.11 -6.89 8.13
N TYR A 244 -7.91 -6.30 8.01
CA TYR A 244 -7.69 -4.85 7.90
C TYR A 244 -7.16 -4.45 6.52
N THR A 245 -6.21 -5.24 5.99
CA THR A 245 -5.53 -4.98 4.72
C THR A 245 -6.06 -5.91 3.63
N PHE A 246 -6.73 -5.35 2.64
CA PHE A 246 -7.29 -6.14 1.55
C PHE A 246 -6.32 -6.22 0.39
N HIS A 247 -5.96 -7.45 0.02
CA HIS A 247 -5.04 -7.75 -1.05
C HIS A 247 -5.76 -7.98 -2.38
N GLY A 248 -6.92 -8.64 -2.34
CA GLY A 248 -7.90 -8.72 -3.42
C GLY A 248 -9.31 -8.39 -2.95
N GLY A 249 -10.28 -8.36 -3.86
CA GLY A 249 -11.70 -8.09 -3.55
C GLY A 249 -12.30 -9.01 -2.49
N ASN A 250 -11.84 -10.27 -2.45
CA ASN A 250 -12.53 -11.37 -1.79
C ASN A 250 -11.64 -12.20 -0.85
N THR A 251 -10.44 -11.73 -0.51
CA THR A 251 -9.49 -12.43 0.36
C THR A 251 -10.15 -12.95 1.65
N PHE A 252 -10.86 -12.09 2.39
CA PHE A 252 -11.54 -12.48 3.64
C PHE A 252 -12.64 -13.53 3.42
N TYR A 253 -13.34 -13.47 2.29
CA TYR A 253 -14.38 -14.44 1.93
C TYR A 253 -13.79 -15.84 1.76
N TYR A 254 -12.73 -15.97 0.95
CA TYR A 254 -12.11 -17.27 0.69
C TYR A 254 -11.32 -17.83 1.88
N LEU A 255 -10.71 -16.98 2.71
CA LEU A 255 -10.09 -17.46 3.97
C LEU A 255 -11.12 -17.98 4.97
N ARG A 256 -12.31 -17.36 5.04
CA ARG A 256 -13.43 -17.90 5.83
C ARG A 256 -13.84 -19.28 5.30
N MET A 257 -13.90 -19.47 3.98
CA MET A 257 -14.18 -20.77 3.38
C MET A 257 -13.11 -21.81 3.71
N ALA A 258 -11.81 -21.43 3.64
CA ALA A 258 -10.71 -22.30 4.05
C ALA A 258 -10.89 -22.76 5.51
N LYS A 259 -11.25 -21.84 6.43
CA LYS A 259 -11.57 -22.18 7.83
C LYS A 259 -12.73 -23.16 7.93
N GLN A 260 -13.83 -22.92 7.21
CA GLN A 260 -14.98 -23.84 7.19
C GLN A 260 -14.64 -25.22 6.64
N ARG A 261 -13.62 -25.31 5.79
CA ARG A 261 -13.06 -26.56 5.24
C ARG A 261 -12.00 -27.22 6.14
N GLY A 262 -11.75 -26.68 7.33
CA GLY A 262 -10.83 -27.26 8.31
C GLY A 262 -9.38 -26.80 8.18
N CYS A 263 -9.10 -25.71 7.46
CA CYS A 263 -7.77 -25.11 7.42
C CYS A 263 -7.31 -24.69 8.83
N LYS A 264 -6.06 -25.03 9.18
CA LYS A 264 -5.39 -24.54 10.38
C LYS A 264 -4.73 -23.20 10.10
N PHE A 265 -4.84 -22.25 11.02
CA PHE A 265 -4.25 -20.93 10.89
C PHE A 265 -3.14 -20.71 11.92
N VAL A 266 -2.05 -20.10 11.46
CA VAL A 266 -0.94 -19.63 12.31
C VAL A 266 -0.71 -18.16 11.97
N LEU A 267 -0.53 -17.32 12.99
CA LEU A 267 -0.09 -15.93 12.83
C LEU A 267 1.31 -15.78 13.42
N VAL A 268 2.28 -15.37 12.60
CA VAL A 268 3.60 -14.94 13.06
C VAL A 268 3.64 -13.41 12.95
N ASP A 269 3.56 -12.72 14.10
CA ASP A 269 3.44 -11.26 14.17
C ASP A 269 3.71 -10.79 15.61
N PRO A 270 4.37 -9.64 15.86
CA PRO A 270 4.51 -9.08 17.22
C PRO A 270 3.17 -8.71 17.88
N GLN A 271 2.07 -8.62 17.12
CA GLN A 271 0.73 -8.28 17.60
C GLN A 271 -0.28 -9.42 17.34
N TYR A 272 -1.13 -9.72 18.33
CA TYR A 272 -2.31 -10.57 18.14
C TYR A 272 -3.39 -9.81 17.37
N THR A 273 -3.36 -9.90 16.05
CA THR A 273 -4.24 -9.13 15.15
C THR A 273 -5.70 -9.60 15.16
N ASP A 274 -6.61 -8.79 14.62
CA ASP A 274 -8.02 -9.18 14.42
C ASP A 274 -8.16 -10.35 13.43
N SER A 275 -7.21 -10.54 12.51
CA SER A 275 -7.18 -11.76 11.68
C SER A 275 -6.91 -13.00 12.52
N ALA A 276 -6.03 -12.91 13.52
CA ALA A 276 -5.77 -14.00 14.45
C ALA A 276 -7.05 -14.44 15.15
N ALA A 277 -7.79 -13.45 15.67
CA ALA A 277 -9.07 -13.66 16.34
C ALA A 277 -10.12 -14.25 15.39
N ALA A 278 -10.24 -13.71 14.17
CA ALA A 278 -11.24 -14.18 13.20
C ALA A 278 -11.03 -15.65 12.79
N TYR A 279 -9.77 -16.11 12.73
CA TYR A 279 -9.42 -17.45 12.25
C TYR A 279 -9.04 -18.44 13.33
N ASP A 280 -9.16 -18.08 14.63
CA ASP A 280 -8.66 -18.89 15.75
C ASP A 280 -7.20 -19.31 15.56
N ALA A 281 -6.37 -18.38 15.08
CA ALA A 281 -5.00 -18.67 14.71
C ALA A 281 -4.12 -18.92 15.94
N TRP A 282 -3.23 -19.90 15.83
CA TRP A 282 -2.10 -20.01 16.76
C TRP A 282 -1.18 -18.80 16.56
N TRP A 283 -1.08 -17.95 17.57
CA TRP A 283 -0.23 -16.76 17.54
C TRP A 283 1.18 -17.06 18.05
N ILE A 284 2.16 -16.68 17.25
CA ILE A 284 3.59 -16.76 17.53
C ILE A 284 4.12 -15.32 17.55
N PRO A 285 4.36 -14.73 18.74
CA PRO A 285 4.92 -13.39 18.87
C PRO A 285 6.41 -13.40 18.52
N ILE A 286 6.78 -12.72 17.44
CA ILE A 286 8.16 -12.63 16.96
C ILE A 286 8.74 -11.24 17.19
N ARG A 287 10.02 -11.15 17.62
CA ARG A 287 10.74 -9.87 17.67
C ARG A 287 10.78 -9.26 16.26
N PRO A 288 10.35 -8.00 16.07
CA PRO A 288 10.33 -7.41 14.73
C PRO A 288 11.71 -7.44 14.06
N ASN A 289 11.73 -7.70 12.76
CA ASN A 289 12.94 -7.77 11.92
C ASN A 289 13.80 -9.02 12.15
N THR A 290 13.33 -10.05 12.85
CA THR A 290 14.09 -11.30 13.08
C THR A 290 13.51 -12.50 12.32
N ASP A 291 12.58 -12.24 11.41
CA ASP A 291 11.80 -13.23 10.68
C ASP A 291 12.64 -14.22 9.89
N ALA A 292 13.70 -13.74 9.22
CA ALA A 292 14.62 -14.58 8.46
C ALA A 292 15.42 -15.54 9.36
N ALA A 293 15.71 -15.17 10.61
CA ALA A 293 16.37 -16.07 11.56
C ALA A 293 15.42 -17.20 11.99
N MET A 294 14.16 -16.88 12.29
CA MET A 294 13.15 -17.91 12.62
C MET A 294 12.98 -18.89 11.45
N MET A 295 12.85 -18.40 10.22
CA MET A 295 12.73 -19.24 9.03
C MET A 295 13.97 -20.08 8.75
N ALA A 296 15.18 -19.58 9.03
CA ALA A 296 16.40 -20.37 8.96
C ALA A 296 16.41 -21.50 10.01
N GLY A 297 15.92 -21.24 11.24
CA GLY A 297 15.66 -22.25 12.27
C GLY A 297 14.69 -23.34 11.81
N MET A 298 13.63 -22.95 11.12
CA MET A 298 12.68 -23.90 10.51
C MET A 298 13.35 -24.73 9.41
N ALA A 299 14.13 -24.10 8.52
CA ALA A 299 14.84 -24.78 7.44
C ALA A 299 15.81 -25.84 7.96
N TYR A 300 16.58 -25.51 9.01
CA TYR A 300 17.45 -26.47 9.69
C TYR A 300 16.66 -27.69 10.16
N HIS A 301 15.56 -27.48 10.88
CA HIS A 301 14.76 -28.56 11.45
C HIS A 301 14.13 -29.46 10.36
N ILE A 302 13.68 -28.86 9.24
CA ILE A 302 13.13 -29.61 8.10
C ILE A 302 14.18 -30.51 7.45
N TRP A 303 15.41 -30.01 7.27
CA TRP A 303 16.49 -30.84 6.72
C TRP A 303 16.97 -31.91 7.68
N ASP A 304 17.15 -31.59 8.96
CA ASP A 304 17.60 -32.53 9.99
C ASP A 304 16.65 -33.74 10.12
N ASN A 305 15.35 -33.52 9.86
CA ASN A 305 14.34 -34.57 9.87
C ASN A 305 14.03 -35.18 8.49
N ASN A 306 14.72 -34.75 7.42
CA ASN A 306 14.50 -35.19 6.04
C ASN A 306 13.05 -34.99 5.53
N TRP A 307 12.41 -33.87 5.88
CA TRP A 307 11.05 -33.53 5.41
C TRP A 307 11.00 -32.60 4.20
N HIS A 308 12.16 -32.29 3.62
CA HIS A 308 12.25 -31.51 2.38
C HIS A 308 11.82 -32.37 1.18
N ASP A 309 11.29 -31.71 0.14
CA ASP A 309 10.96 -32.34 -1.13
C ASP A 309 12.19 -32.32 -2.05
N GLN A 310 13.07 -33.31 -1.92
CA GLN A 310 14.30 -33.38 -2.72
C GLN A 310 14.00 -33.48 -4.23
N ALA A 311 12.95 -34.19 -4.62
CA ALA A 311 12.58 -34.34 -6.03
C ALA A 311 12.17 -32.99 -6.65
N PHE A 312 11.43 -32.17 -5.89
CA PHE A 312 11.11 -30.80 -6.30
C PHE A 312 12.39 -29.94 -6.41
N ILE A 313 13.27 -30.02 -5.40
CA ILE A 313 14.54 -29.27 -5.35
C ILE A 313 15.41 -29.56 -6.58
N ASP A 314 15.70 -30.83 -6.85
CA ASP A 314 16.56 -31.26 -7.95
C ASP A 314 16.05 -30.77 -9.31
N ARG A 315 14.72 -30.84 -9.48
CA ARG A 315 14.06 -30.51 -10.74
C ARG A 315 13.93 -29.00 -10.96
N PHE A 316 13.51 -28.23 -9.95
CA PHE A 316 13.04 -26.87 -10.15
C PHE A 316 13.87 -25.79 -9.48
N VAL A 317 14.86 -26.13 -8.65
CA VAL A 317 15.56 -25.14 -7.82
C VAL A 317 17.05 -25.10 -8.15
N GLN A 318 17.63 -23.90 -8.08
CA GLN A 318 19.07 -23.65 -8.17
C GLN A 318 19.63 -23.18 -6.82
N GLY A 319 20.68 -23.85 -6.36
CA GLY A 319 21.50 -23.51 -5.19
C GLY A 319 20.82 -23.67 -3.84
N MET A 320 19.81 -24.54 -3.76
CA MET A 320 19.23 -24.98 -2.48
C MET A 320 20.25 -25.80 -1.68
N ASP A 321 21.01 -26.65 -2.35
CA ASP A 321 22.04 -27.54 -1.81
C ASP A 321 23.23 -27.64 -2.78
N PRO A 322 24.34 -28.31 -2.41
CA PRO A 322 25.50 -28.43 -3.30
C PRO A 322 25.20 -29.12 -4.65
N GLY A 323 24.22 -30.03 -4.68
CA GLY A 323 23.82 -30.76 -5.89
C GLY A 323 23.09 -29.88 -6.92
N THR A 324 22.48 -28.79 -6.47
CA THR A 324 21.72 -27.85 -7.30
C THR A 324 22.49 -26.56 -7.63
N MET A 325 23.77 -26.47 -7.29
CA MET A 325 24.64 -25.33 -7.65
C MET A 325 25.01 -25.36 -9.15
N PRO A 326 25.00 -24.21 -9.85
CA PRO A 326 25.41 -24.17 -11.24
C PRO A 326 26.91 -24.45 -11.37
N GLY A 327 27.32 -25.10 -12.46
CA GLY A 327 28.70 -25.57 -12.65
C GLY A 327 29.78 -24.50 -12.46
N TRP A 328 29.53 -23.27 -12.87
CA TRP A 328 30.45 -22.14 -12.73
C TRP A 328 30.57 -21.60 -11.30
N ALA A 329 29.60 -21.90 -10.43
CA ALA A 329 29.57 -21.50 -9.02
C ALA A 329 29.84 -22.66 -8.06
N GLN A 330 30.35 -23.80 -8.57
CA GLN A 330 30.81 -24.91 -7.73
C GLN A 330 31.87 -24.40 -6.74
N GLY A 331 31.63 -24.60 -5.44
CA GLY A 331 32.46 -24.06 -4.36
C GLY A 331 31.97 -22.72 -3.77
N GLN A 332 30.93 -22.08 -4.34
CA GLN A 332 30.18 -21.04 -3.64
C GLN A 332 29.19 -21.64 -2.64
N GLU A 333 28.76 -20.84 -1.67
CA GLU A 333 27.90 -21.31 -0.59
C GLU A 333 26.49 -21.60 -1.11
N SER A 334 26.02 -22.83 -0.91
CA SER A 334 24.61 -23.17 -1.10
C SER A 334 23.77 -22.80 0.12
N PHE A 335 22.45 -22.72 -0.04
CA PHE A 335 21.58 -22.40 1.09
C PHE A 335 21.67 -23.43 2.22
N LYS A 336 21.79 -24.73 1.89
CA LYS A 336 21.98 -25.80 2.87
C LYS A 336 23.28 -25.64 3.66
N GLU A 337 24.40 -25.36 2.99
CA GLU A 337 25.69 -25.11 3.66
C GLU A 337 25.60 -23.94 4.66
N TYR A 338 24.92 -22.86 4.28
CA TYR A 338 24.67 -21.73 5.18
C TYR A 338 23.85 -22.14 6.41
N ILE A 339 22.78 -22.92 6.21
CA ILE A 339 21.88 -23.35 7.30
C ILE A 339 22.57 -24.32 8.27
N PHE A 340 23.44 -25.21 7.78
CA PHE A 340 24.25 -26.08 8.64
C PHE A 340 25.52 -25.41 9.17
N GLY A 341 25.81 -24.17 8.75
CA GLY A 341 26.95 -23.40 9.25
C GLY A 341 28.29 -23.92 8.76
N GLU A 342 28.35 -24.53 7.58
CA GLU A 342 29.58 -25.16 7.06
C GLU A 342 30.70 -24.14 6.81
N ARG A 343 30.36 -22.87 6.56
CA ARG A 343 31.34 -21.79 6.30
C ARG A 343 31.54 -20.83 7.44
N ASP A 344 30.48 -20.45 8.15
CA ASP A 344 30.56 -19.51 9.27
C ASP A 344 30.67 -20.19 10.64
N GLY A 345 30.60 -21.52 10.69
CA GLY A 345 30.74 -22.33 11.90
C GLY A 345 29.53 -22.32 12.83
N ILE A 346 28.40 -21.74 12.40
CA ILE A 346 27.22 -21.56 13.25
C ILE A 346 26.03 -22.28 12.60
N PRO A 347 25.61 -23.45 13.08
CA PRO A 347 24.39 -24.08 12.60
C PRO A 347 23.15 -23.25 12.99
N LYS A 348 22.20 -23.10 12.08
CA LYS A 348 21.00 -22.24 12.25
C LYS A 348 19.90 -23.05 12.94
N THR A 349 20.21 -23.62 14.09
CA THR A 349 19.28 -24.48 14.83
C THR A 349 18.06 -23.70 15.34
N PRO A 350 16.97 -24.39 15.75
CA PRO A 350 15.87 -23.75 16.48
C PRO A 350 16.32 -22.99 17.73
N GLU A 351 17.34 -23.46 18.46
CA GLU A 351 17.93 -22.76 19.61
C GLU A 351 18.58 -21.43 19.19
N TRP A 352 19.43 -21.47 18.16
CA TRP A 352 20.07 -20.28 17.60
C TRP A 352 19.02 -19.24 17.17
N ALA A 353 17.98 -19.70 16.46
CA ALA A 353 16.90 -18.82 16.03
C ALA A 353 16.11 -18.28 17.22
N SER A 354 15.87 -19.08 18.26
CA SER A 354 15.13 -18.70 19.46
C SER A 354 15.79 -17.54 20.20
N GLU A 355 17.12 -17.56 20.34
CA GLU A 355 17.87 -16.47 20.98
C GLU A 355 17.69 -15.14 20.24
N ILE A 356 17.67 -15.18 18.91
CA ILE A 356 17.57 -14.00 18.05
C ILE A 356 16.12 -13.49 17.99
N CYS A 357 15.16 -14.36 17.69
CA CYS A 357 13.79 -13.96 17.37
C CYS A 357 12.83 -13.91 18.56
N GLY A 358 13.23 -14.48 19.70
CA GLY A 358 12.43 -14.51 20.93
C GLY A 358 11.29 -15.53 20.92
N VAL A 359 11.10 -16.29 19.84
CA VAL A 359 10.16 -17.42 19.78
C VAL A 359 10.81 -18.65 20.40
N SER A 360 10.07 -19.48 21.14
CA SER A 360 10.63 -20.70 21.73
C SER A 360 11.12 -21.68 20.65
N ALA A 361 12.23 -22.37 20.91
CA ALA A 361 12.76 -23.38 19.99
C ALA A 361 11.72 -24.47 19.67
N ASP A 362 10.87 -24.83 20.63
CA ASP A 362 9.80 -25.82 20.45
C ASP A 362 8.68 -25.34 19.53
N ASP A 363 8.29 -24.06 19.63
CA ASP A 363 7.31 -23.47 18.71
C ASP A 363 7.88 -23.38 17.28
N ILE A 364 9.19 -23.07 17.14
CA ILE A 364 9.88 -23.09 15.84
C ILE A 364 9.85 -24.48 15.22
N ARG A 365 10.21 -25.52 16.00
CA ARG A 365 10.13 -26.93 15.56
C ARG A 365 8.73 -27.33 15.13
N LYS A 366 7.75 -27.04 15.99
CA LYS A 366 6.34 -27.37 15.76
C LYS A 366 5.81 -26.72 14.49
N LEU A 367 6.12 -25.44 14.26
CA LEU A 367 5.71 -24.76 13.03
C LEU A 367 6.40 -25.37 11.79
N ALA A 368 7.69 -25.68 11.88
CA ALA A 368 8.45 -26.31 10.81
C ALA A 368 7.90 -27.69 10.43
N GLU A 369 7.60 -28.54 11.43
CA GLU A 369 6.94 -29.84 11.24
C GLU A 369 5.56 -29.67 10.59
N MET A 370 4.73 -28.76 11.12
CA MET A 370 3.41 -28.49 10.57
C MET A 370 3.49 -28.08 9.09
N TYR A 371 4.44 -27.20 8.76
CA TYR A 371 4.60 -26.68 7.39
C TYR A 371 5.12 -27.73 6.40
N ALA A 372 6.06 -28.56 6.84
CA ALA A 372 6.60 -29.62 6.00
C ALA A 372 5.57 -30.75 5.77
N ASN A 373 4.82 -31.15 6.80
CA ASN A 373 3.98 -32.35 6.78
C ASN A 373 2.50 -32.11 6.46
N THR A 374 1.99 -30.88 6.58
CA THR A 374 0.59 -30.58 6.23
C THR A 374 0.49 -30.10 4.78
N LYS A 375 -0.11 -30.87 3.87
CA LYS A 375 -0.22 -30.50 2.44
C LYS A 375 -1.67 -30.46 1.92
N PRO A 376 -2.04 -29.45 1.11
CA PRO A 376 -1.24 -28.27 0.74
C PRO A 376 -1.15 -27.23 1.87
N ALA A 377 -0.01 -26.54 1.98
CA ALA A 377 0.23 -25.47 2.95
C ALA A 377 0.68 -24.17 2.27
N ALA A 378 0.10 -23.05 2.72
CA ALA A 378 0.46 -21.72 2.27
C ALA A 378 1.21 -20.97 3.38
N LEU A 379 2.49 -20.69 3.14
CA LEU A 379 3.25 -19.70 3.91
C LEU A 379 3.07 -18.34 3.23
N LYS A 380 2.06 -17.57 3.64
CA LYS A 380 1.82 -16.24 3.08
C LYS A 380 2.78 -15.22 3.71
N ALA A 381 3.95 -15.09 3.11
CA ALA A 381 4.85 -13.97 3.36
C ALA A 381 4.19 -12.68 2.83
N SER A 382 3.76 -11.83 3.75
CA SER A 382 3.21 -10.49 3.43
C SER A 382 4.34 -9.46 3.34
N TRP A 383 4.01 -8.23 2.97
CA TRP A 383 5.01 -7.17 2.73
C TRP A 383 5.51 -6.49 3.99
N ALA A 384 4.73 -6.49 5.08
CA ALA A 384 5.08 -5.75 6.28
C ALA A 384 6.44 -6.17 6.89
N PRO A 385 6.76 -7.47 7.03
CA PRO A 385 8.09 -7.89 7.46
C PRO A 385 9.19 -7.69 6.40
N GLY A 386 8.85 -7.32 5.16
CA GLY A 386 9.81 -6.88 4.14
C GLY A 386 10.06 -5.37 4.15
N ARG A 387 9.31 -4.60 4.95
CA ARG A 387 9.48 -3.14 5.15
C ARG A 387 10.42 -2.84 6.34
N ASN A 388 11.59 -3.45 6.31
CA ASN A 388 12.65 -3.31 7.30
C ASN A 388 14.05 -3.33 6.63
N ALA A 389 15.09 -3.10 7.43
CA ALA A 389 16.46 -3.32 7.01
C ALA A 389 16.67 -4.78 6.59
N TYR A 390 17.25 -4.97 5.41
CA TYR A 390 17.47 -6.28 4.79
C TYR A 390 16.18 -7.09 4.54
N GLY A 391 15.03 -6.42 4.39
CA GLY A 391 13.73 -7.07 4.22
C GLY A 391 13.62 -7.97 2.98
N GLU A 392 14.47 -7.76 1.98
CA GLU A 392 14.60 -8.69 0.86
C GLU A 392 15.05 -10.10 1.32
N GLN A 393 15.82 -10.21 2.39
CA GLN A 393 16.30 -11.49 2.90
C GLN A 393 15.17 -12.28 3.58
N TYR A 394 14.26 -11.61 4.28
CA TYR A 394 13.04 -12.24 4.81
C TYR A 394 12.22 -12.88 3.68
N ASN A 395 11.96 -12.13 2.61
CA ASN A 395 11.21 -12.63 1.47
C ASN A 395 11.92 -13.82 0.80
N ARG A 396 13.24 -13.72 0.56
CA ARG A 396 14.01 -14.82 -0.03
C ARG A 396 14.08 -16.06 0.87
N MET A 397 14.09 -15.88 2.19
CA MET A 397 14.04 -16.99 3.15
C MET A 397 12.68 -17.70 3.11
N ALA A 398 11.58 -16.94 2.96
CA ALA A 398 10.26 -17.52 2.74
C ALA A 398 10.20 -18.32 1.43
N ALA A 399 10.81 -17.80 0.36
CA ALA A 399 10.87 -18.48 -0.94
C ALA A 399 11.62 -19.81 -0.82
N ALA A 400 12.74 -19.81 -0.08
CA ALA A 400 13.53 -21.00 0.18
C ALA A 400 12.72 -22.06 0.93
N LEU A 401 11.99 -21.71 2.00
CA LEU A 401 11.12 -22.65 2.71
C LEU A 401 9.99 -23.22 1.85
N GLN A 402 9.36 -22.38 1.03
CA GLN A 402 8.29 -22.81 0.13
C GLN A 402 8.78 -23.76 -0.97
N ALA A 403 9.94 -23.45 -1.56
CA ALA A 403 10.58 -24.30 -2.55
C ALA A 403 11.10 -25.61 -1.93
N MET A 404 11.72 -25.54 -0.75
CA MET A 404 12.21 -26.70 0.01
C MET A 404 11.10 -27.71 0.30
N THR A 405 9.87 -27.23 0.50
CA THR A 405 8.73 -28.07 0.90
C THR A 405 7.76 -28.35 -0.24
N GLY A 406 8.08 -27.98 -1.49
CA GLY A 406 7.26 -28.28 -2.68
C GLY A 406 5.87 -27.63 -2.69
N ASN A 407 5.69 -26.48 -2.02
CA ASN A 407 4.38 -25.80 -1.95
C ASN A 407 4.15 -24.78 -3.08
N VAL A 408 5.15 -24.50 -3.93
CA VAL A 408 5.06 -23.61 -5.08
C VAL A 408 4.35 -24.31 -6.24
N GLY A 409 3.46 -23.63 -6.96
CA GLY A 409 2.72 -24.21 -8.10
C GLY A 409 1.54 -25.10 -7.73
N ILE A 410 1.22 -25.27 -6.44
CA ILE A 410 0.18 -26.19 -5.96
C ILE A 410 -1.09 -25.45 -5.53
N LEU A 411 -2.26 -25.98 -5.86
CA LEU A 411 -3.56 -25.48 -5.37
C LEU A 411 -3.66 -25.56 -3.84
N GLY A 412 -3.95 -24.44 -3.18
CA GLY A 412 -3.89 -24.32 -1.72
C GLY A 412 -2.47 -24.14 -1.14
N GLY A 413 -1.44 -24.13 -2.01
CA GLY A 413 -0.08 -23.71 -1.67
C GLY A 413 0.11 -22.20 -1.87
N CYS A 414 1.37 -21.75 -1.92
CA CYS A 414 1.72 -20.40 -2.35
C CYS A 414 3.20 -20.28 -2.71
N ALA A 415 3.50 -19.30 -3.56
CA ALA A 415 4.81 -18.67 -3.62
C ALA A 415 4.79 -17.37 -2.78
N GLU A 416 5.95 -16.98 -2.26
CA GLU A 416 6.18 -15.67 -1.71
C GLU A 416 6.30 -14.66 -2.84
N GLY A 417 6.20 -13.39 -2.48
CA GLY A 417 6.44 -12.31 -3.42
C GLY A 417 5.36 -11.24 -3.38
N VAL A 418 5.34 -10.42 -4.43
CA VAL A 418 4.42 -9.30 -4.55
C VAL A 418 2.98 -9.83 -4.55
N GLY A 419 2.76 -10.98 -5.14
CA GLY A 419 1.50 -11.71 -5.15
C GLY A 419 0.61 -11.31 -6.31
N LYS A 420 1.15 -10.86 -7.45
CA LYS A 420 0.35 -10.57 -8.64
C LYS A 420 -0.09 -11.88 -9.32
N GLY A 421 -1.41 -12.10 -9.35
CA GLY A 421 -2.03 -13.24 -10.04
C GLY A 421 -2.84 -12.85 -11.28
N PHE A 422 -3.12 -11.55 -11.46
CA PHE A 422 -3.87 -11.06 -12.61
C PHE A 422 -3.22 -9.82 -13.24
N HIS A 423 -3.05 -9.86 -14.56
CA HIS A 423 -2.53 -8.73 -15.35
C HIS A 423 -3.68 -7.95 -15.96
N SER A 424 -4.02 -6.80 -15.36
CA SER A 424 -5.04 -5.88 -15.88
C SER A 424 -4.46 -4.92 -16.92
N GLU A 425 -5.23 -4.57 -17.94
CA GLU A 425 -4.94 -3.48 -18.87
C GLU A 425 -4.94 -2.15 -18.11
N GLY A 426 -3.75 -1.62 -17.85
CA GLY A 426 -3.55 -0.63 -16.80
C GLY A 426 -3.67 0.84 -17.20
N VAL A 427 -3.69 1.17 -18.50
CA VAL A 427 -3.58 2.55 -19.00
C VAL A 427 -4.39 2.77 -20.28
N ALA A 428 -5.18 3.85 -20.32
CA ALA A 428 -6.02 4.22 -21.47
C ALA A 428 -5.39 5.27 -22.40
N TYR A 429 -4.55 6.16 -21.87
CA TYR A 429 -3.83 7.16 -22.68
C TYR A 429 -2.61 6.56 -23.39
N PRO A 430 -1.99 7.26 -24.37
CA PRO A 430 -0.79 6.79 -25.03
C PRO A 430 0.34 6.71 -24.00
N TYR A 431 0.76 5.51 -23.63
CA TYR A 431 1.72 5.30 -22.55
C TYR A 431 3.16 5.23 -23.06
N ASP A 432 3.34 4.54 -24.17
CA ASP A 432 4.57 3.94 -24.70
C ASP A 432 5.64 4.93 -25.14
N GLU A 433 5.30 6.16 -25.53
CA GLU A 433 6.29 7.02 -26.17
C GLU A 433 7.22 7.79 -25.20
N PHE A 434 6.76 8.23 -24.02
CA PHE A 434 7.57 9.11 -23.13
C PHE A 434 7.37 8.98 -21.61
N ALA A 435 6.54 8.04 -21.13
CA ALA A 435 6.23 7.94 -19.71
C ALA A 435 7.42 7.54 -18.81
N ASN A 436 8.41 6.86 -19.40
CA ASN A 436 9.61 6.38 -18.70
C ASN A 436 10.89 7.16 -19.07
N VAL A 437 10.78 8.36 -19.63
CA VAL A 437 11.95 9.20 -19.87
C VAL A 437 12.33 9.91 -18.57
N TRP A 438 13.57 9.74 -18.12
CA TRP A 438 14.13 10.38 -16.93
C TRP A 438 15.63 10.58 -17.10
N TYR A 439 16.20 11.59 -16.44
CA TYR A 439 17.63 11.93 -16.57
C TYR A 439 18.46 11.43 -15.39
N ALA A 440 17.87 11.36 -14.20
CA ALA A 440 18.38 10.63 -13.03
C ALA A 440 17.24 9.85 -12.37
N ALA A 441 17.56 8.81 -11.62
CA ALA A 441 16.60 8.13 -10.75
C ALA A 441 17.25 7.84 -9.40
N ILE A 442 16.57 8.13 -8.30
CA ILE A 442 17.08 7.95 -6.93
C ILE A 442 16.17 7.02 -6.12
N LYS A 443 16.66 6.50 -5.01
CA LYS A 443 15.79 5.85 -4.02
C LYS A 443 14.83 6.90 -3.46
N SER A 444 13.54 6.59 -3.38
CA SER A 444 12.47 7.60 -3.38
C SER A 444 12.40 8.47 -2.12
N ASP A 445 12.87 7.98 -0.98
CA ASP A 445 13.02 8.69 0.30
C ASP A 445 14.39 9.38 0.47
N ARG A 446 15.28 9.34 -0.54
CA ARG A 446 16.62 9.96 -0.46
C ARG A 446 16.70 11.36 -1.06
N TRP A 447 15.60 11.91 -1.55
CA TRP A 447 15.58 13.26 -2.15
C TRP A 447 16.02 14.34 -1.15
N ALA A 448 15.59 14.25 0.12
CA ALA A 448 15.95 15.22 1.15
C ALA A 448 17.45 15.16 1.47
N HIS A 449 18.00 13.95 1.56
CA HIS A 449 19.44 13.75 1.71
C HIS A 449 20.23 14.33 0.53
N ALA A 450 19.74 14.13 -0.71
CA ALA A 450 20.35 14.73 -1.91
C ALA A 450 20.36 16.27 -1.83
N VAL A 451 19.22 16.89 -1.49
CA VAL A 451 19.08 18.36 -1.37
C VAL A 451 20.01 18.93 -0.30
N LEU A 452 20.04 18.32 0.88
CA LEU A 452 20.83 18.83 2.02
C LEU A 452 22.33 18.78 1.75
N ASN A 453 22.81 17.73 1.07
CA ASN A 453 24.25 17.49 0.88
C ASN A 453 24.78 17.87 -0.51
N TYR A 454 23.92 18.30 -1.44
CA TYR A 454 24.36 18.72 -2.78
C TYR A 454 25.44 19.82 -2.73
N PRO A 455 26.51 19.74 -3.55
CA PRO A 455 26.81 18.68 -4.54
C PRO A 455 27.62 17.49 -3.98
N ASN A 456 27.98 17.51 -2.70
CA ASN A 456 28.91 16.59 -2.05
C ASN A 456 28.22 15.30 -1.55
N VAL A 457 27.50 14.63 -2.45
CA VAL A 457 26.82 13.37 -2.16
C VAL A 457 27.28 12.32 -3.16
N LYS A 458 27.51 11.10 -2.68
CA LYS A 458 27.89 9.97 -3.51
C LYS A 458 26.66 9.30 -4.09
N ARG A 459 26.86 8.59 -5.19
CA ARG A 459 25.80 7.89 -5.91
C ARG A 459 25.09 6.85 -5.04
N GLU A 460 25.83 6.06 -4.31
CA GLU A 460 25.33 5.02 -3.40
C GLU A 460 24.50 5.60 -2.24
N GLU A 461 24.82 6.81 -1.78
CA GLU A 461 24.10 7.46 -0.66
C GLU A 461 22.67 7.83 -1.01
N ILE A 462 22.34 8.00 -2.30
CA ILE A 462 20.98 8.30 -2.77
C ILE A 462 20.41 7.17 -3.63
N GLY A 463 21.13 6.05 -3.75
CA GLY A 463 20.81 4.96 -4.67
C GLY A 463 20.62 5.47 -6.10
N CYS A 464 21.52 6.31 -6.63
CA CYS A 464 21.36 6.84 -7.98
C CYS A 464 21.45 5.69 -9.00
N TRP A 465 20.43 5.50 -9.82
CA TRP A 465 20.33 4.40 -10.78
C TRP A 465 21.38 4.55 -11.90
N PRO A 466 22.12 3.48 -12.26
CA PRO A 466 23.10 3.51 -13.35
C PRO A 466 22.45 3.75 -14.71
N LYS A 467 22.91 4.77 -15.43
CA LYS A 467 22.55 4.94 -16.84
C LYS A 467 23.38 4.05 -17.76
N GLY A 468 24.61 3.71 -17.35
CA GLY A 468 25.51 2.83 -18.11
C GLY A 468 26.14 3.50 -19.33
N ASP A 469 27.00 2.74 -20.03
CA ASP A 469 27.45 2.91 -21.41
C ASP A 469 27.79 4.34 -21.89
N GLY A 470 28.47 5.12 -21.04
CA GLY A 470 28.92 6.47 -21.41
C GLY A 470 27.81 7.50 -21.55
N HIS A 471 26.60 7.21 -21.04
CA HIS A 471 25.52 8.17 -21.00
C HIS A 471 25.97 9.42 -20.21
N PRO A 472 25.81 10.66 -20.73
CA PRO A 472 26.36 11.87 -20.09
C PRO A 472 25.84 12.14 -18.67
N MET A 473 24.70 11.56 -18.31
CA MET A 473 24.10 11.68 -16.97
C MET A 473 24.48 10.54 -16.01
N ASP A 474 25.29 9.56 -16.43
CA ASP A 474 25.68 8.47 -15.52
C ASP A 474 26.54 9.01 -14.37
N GLY A 475 26.13 8.73 -13.13
CA GLY A 475 26.79 9.24 -11.92
C GLY A 475 26.55 10.73 -11.64
N VAL A 476 25.84 11.48 -12.49
CA VAL A 476 25.52 12.89 -12.23
C VAL A 476 24.50 13.00 -11.11
N ILE A 477 24.89 13.65 -10.02
CA ILE A 477 24.02 13.89 -8.88
C ILE A 477 22.92 14.91 -9.25
N PRO A 478 21.64 14.61 -8.97
CA PRO A 478 20.55 15.54 -9.25
C PRO A 478 20.61 16.78 -8.36
N ASN A 479 20.63 17.96 -8.96
CA ASN A 479 20.46 19.24 -8.25
C ASN A 479 18.96 19.53 -8.13
N ILE A 480 18.28 18.87 -7.19
CA ILE A 480 16.83 18.98 -7.03
C ILE A 480 16.47 20.41 -6.59
N ARG A 481 15.59 21.06 -7.36
CA ARG A 481 15.10 22.43 -7.13
C ARG A 481 13.59 22.52 -7.19
N GLY A 482 12.96 21.70 -8.03
CA GLY A 482 11.51 21.62 -8.11
C GLY A 482 10.99 20.25 -7.72
N ILE A 483 9.77 20.28 -7.20
CA ILE A 483 9.04 19.14 -6.68
C ILE A 483 7.65 19.18 -7.31
N PHE A 484 7.31 18.11 -8.02
CA PHE A 484 5.95 17.88 -8.46
C PHE A 484 5.34 16.71 -7.71
N TRP A 485 4.15 16.97 -7.21
CA TRP A 485 3.46 16.07 -6.34
C TRP A 485 2.05 15.78 -6.83
N GLN A 486 1.78 14.50 -7.05
CA GLN A 486 0.50 14.03 -7.58
C GLN A 486 -0.01 12.83 -6.78
N GLY A 487 -1.19 13.00 -6.16
CA GLY A 487 -1.99 11.90 -5.61
C GLY A 487 -1.38 11.17 -4.41
N SER A 488 -0.64 11.86 -3.54
CA SER A 488 0.13 11.25 -2.45
C SER A 488 0.23 12.13 -1.17
N ASP A 489 0.87 11.66 -0.08
CA ASP A 489 1.20 12.44 1.16
C ASP A 489 2.65 12.17 1.69
N TRP A 490 3.68 12.98 1.37
CA TRP A 490 5.11 12.74 1.67
C TRP A 490 5.37 12.62 3.14
N PHE A 491 4.82 13.57 3.89
CA PHE A 491 4.96 13.60 5.34
C PHE A 491 4.15 12.48 6.02
N ASN A 492 3.65 11.48 5.27
CA ASN A 492 3.04 10.25 5.76
C ASN A 492 3.49 9.00 4.99
N GLN A 493 4.36 9.17 3.99
CA GLN A 493 4.74 8.09 3.09
C GLN A 493 6.24 7.96 2.92
N LEU A 494 7.04 8.96 3.23
CA LEU A 494 8.50 8.89 3.18
C LEU A 494 9.06 8.89 4.59
N THR A 495 10.24 8.31 4.73
CA THR A 495 10.91 8.16 6.02
C THR A 495 11.66 9.43 6.40
N ASN A 496 11.74 9.71 7.70
CA ASN A 496 12.51 10.83 8.27
C ASN A 496 11.96 12.22 7.89
N ILE A 497 10.72 12.48 8.34
CA ILE A 497 9.99 13.73 8.06
C ILE A 497 10.77 14.99 8.46
N ASN A 498 11.49 14.97 9.59
CA ASN A 498 12.25 16.14 10.03
C ASN A 498 13.36 16.53 9.04
N LYS A 499 14.03 15.55 8.43
CA LYS A 499 15.01 15.79 7.37
C LYS A 499 14.37 16.35 6.10
N GLU A 500 13.18 15.89 5.75
CA GLU A 500 12.41 16.44 4.62
C GLU A 500 12.03 17.90 4.84
N ILE A 501 11.58 18.25 6.06
CA ILE A 501 11.28 19.63 6.44
C ILE A 501 12.53 20.52 6.30
N GLU A 502 13.68 20.04 6.78
CA GLU A 502 14.96 20.75 6.65
C GLU A 502 15.32 21.00 5.18
N ALA A 503 15.17 19.99 4.32
CA ALA A 503 15.42 20.10 2.89
C ALA A 503 14.50 21.12 2.21
N ILE A 504 13.20 21.13 2.54
CA ILE A 504 12.25 22.11 2.00
C ILE A 504 12.60 23.54 2.45
N ARG A 505 13.00 23.73 3.71
CA ARG A 505 13.44 25.02 4.24
C ARG A 505 14.72 25.50 3.57
N LYS A 506 15.68 24.60 3.31
CA LYS A 506 16.88 24.91 2.51
C LYS A 506 16.49 25.41 1.12
N LEU A 507 15.60 24.71 0.42
CA LEU A 507 15.13 25.11 -0.91
C LEU A 507 14.37 26.45 -0.90
N GLU A 508 13.58 26.72 0.14
CA GLU A 508 12.87 27.99 0.31
C GLU A 508 13.86 29.16 0.51
N ALA A 509 14.92 28.95 1.28
CA ALA A 509 15.92 29.99 1.58
C ALA A 509 16.72 30.45 0.36
N GLU A 510 16.77 29.65 -0.71
CA GLU A 510 17.45 30.02 -1.97
C GLU A 510 16.72 31.14 -2.71
N GLY A 511 15.40 31.28 -2.52
CA GLY A 511 14.57 32.31 -3.14
C GLY A 511 13.36 31.76 -3.90
N GLU A 512 12.36 32.61 -4.13
CA GLU A 512 11.05 32.22 -4.69
C GLU A 512 11.15 31.61 -6.09
N MET A 513 12.02 32.15 -6.95
CA MET A 513 12.25 31.62 -8.31
C MET A 513 13.20 30.41 -8.34
N GLU A 514 13.93 30.15 -7.25
CA GLU A 514 15.02 29.17 -7.20
C GLU A 514 14.58 27.76 -6.82
N SER A 515 13.39 27.63 -6.24
CA SER A 515 12.73 26.35 -6.03
C SER A 515 11.30 26.38 -6.54
N LEU A 516 10.63 25.23 -6.64
CA LEU A 516 9.21 25.14 -7.01
C LEU A 516 8.58 23.93 -6.32
N PHE A 517 7.45 24.11 -5.64
CA PHE A 517 6.67 22.99 -5.09
C PHE A 517 5.21 23.09 -5.55
N VAL A 518 4.78 22.13 -6.37
CA VAL A 518 3.39 22.00 -6.84
C VAL A 518 2.74 20.77 -6.22
N CYS A 519 1.60 20.95 -5.55
CA CYS A 519 0.78 19.89 -4.97
C CYS A 519 -0.55 19.77 -5.72
N MET A 520 -0.83 18.58 -6.25
CA MET A 520 -2.10 18.23 -6.90
C MET A 520 -2.85 17.21 -6.04
N ASP A 521 -3.94 17.64 -5.41
CA ASP A 521 -4.77 16.79 -4.55
C ASP A 521 -6.24 17.24 -4.54
N SER A 522 -7.10 16.33 -4.11
CA SER A 522 -8.51 16.59 -3.83
C SER A 522 -8.75 17.23 -2.45
N THR A 523 -7.84 17.00 -1.50
CA THR A 523 -7.95 17.46 -0.11
C THR A 523 -6.62 18.01 0.37
N ILE A 524 -6.65 18.87 1.38
CA ILE A 524 -5.43 19.54 1.90
C ILE A 524 -4.66 18.59 2.82
N THR A 525 -3.79 17.78 2.22
CA THR A 525 -2.85 16.91 2.93
C THR A 525 -1.76 17.72 3.65
N PRO A 526 -1.09 17.14 4.65
CA PRO A 526 0.13 17.67 5.23
C PRO A 526 1.13 18.19 4.20
N THR A 527 1.39 17.45 3.12
CA THR A 527 2.29 17.91 2.05
C THR A 527 1.82 19.20 1.39
N GLY A 528 0.51 19.36 1.14
CA GLY A 528 -0.05 20.56 0.52
C GLY A 528 0.24 21.85 1.30
N ILE A 529 0.37 21.78 2.63
CA ILE A 529 0.69 22.95 3.48
C ILE A 529 2.07 23.55 3.15
N TRP A 530 2.97 22.76 2.59
CA TRP A 530 4.34 23.16 2.28
C TRP A 530 4.54 23.53 0.81
N ALA A 531 3.50 23.40 -0.02
CA ALA A 531 3.57 23.70 -1.45
C ALA A 531 3.55 25.21 -1.73
N ASP A 532 4.12 25.61 -2.86
CA ASP A 532 3.95 26.97 -3.40
C ASP A 532 2.60 27.12 -4.10
N TYR A 533 2.16 26.05 -4.78
CA TYR A 533 0.88 25.97 -5.44
C TYR A 533 0.13 24.71 -5.02
N ILE A 534 -1.16 24.88 -4.73
CA ILE A 534 -2.10 23.76 -4.54
C ILE A 534 -3.12 23.83 -5.66
N LEU A 535 -3.21 22.75 -6.44
CA LEU A 535 -4.12 22.63 -7.57
C LEU A 535 -5.27 21.66 -7.21
N PRO A 536 -6.54 22.11 -7.24
CA PRO A 536 -7.68 21.30 -6.82
C PRO A 536 -7.99 20.22 -7.87
N ILE A 537 -7.81 18.96 -7.48
CA ILE A 537 -8.07 17.82 -8.35
C ILE A 537 -9.48 17.26 -8.16
N ALA A 538 -10.18 16.98 -9.25
CA ALA A 538 -11.46 16.29 -9.27
C ALA A 538 -11.32 14.87 -8.71
N THR A 539 -12.17 14.50 -7.76
CA THR A 539 -12.25 13.14 -7.22
C THR A 539 -12.79 12.18 -8.28
N HIS A 540 -12.65 10.89 -8.02
CA HIS A 540 -13.21 9.83 -8.86
C HIS A 540 -14.75 9.81 -8.99
N PHE A 541 -15.50 10.60 -8.18
CA PHE A 541 -16.93 10.80 -8.38
C PHE A 541 -17.23 11.89 -9.42
N GLU A 542 -16.24 12.69 -9.78
CA GLU A 542 -16.37 13.94 -10.56
C GLU A 542 -15.76 13.82 -11.96
N ARG A 543 -15.34 12.62 -12.39
CA ARG A 543 -14.63 12.38 -13.66
C ARG A 543 -14.86 10.98 -14.20
N HIS A 544 -14.65 10.79 -15.50
CA HIS A 544 -14.69 9.49 -16.15
C HIS A 544 -13.40 8.69 -15.91
N ASP A 545 -13.54 7.43 -15.53
CA ASP A 545 -12.42 6.50 -15.39
C ASP A 545 -12.90 5.04 -15.34
N VAL A 546 -11.95 4.11 -15.20
CA VAL A 546 -12.22 2.71 -14.87
C VAL A 546 -11.32 2.28 -13.72
N ALA A 547 -11.89 1.55 -12.77
CA ALA A 547 -11.17 0.89 -11.71
C ALA A 547 -10.78 -0.52 -12.13
N LEU A 548 -9.57 -0.87 -11.74
CA LEU A 548 -8.99 -2.19 -11.87
C LEU A 548 -8.52 -2.67 -10.50
N PRO A 549 -8.55 -3.97 -10.21
CA PRO A 549 -7.82 -4.54 -9.09
C PRO A 549 -6.33 -4.25 -9.25
N TRP A 550 -5.60 -4.24 -8.13
CA TRP A 550 -4.19 -3.90 -8.22
C TRP A 550 -3.29 -5.11 -8.52
N TYR A 551 -3.51 -6.25 -7.89
CA TYR A 551 -2.70 -7.46 -8.10
C TYR A 551 -3.48 -8.78 -8.01
N LYS A 552 -4.68 -8.76 -7.42
CA LYS A 552 -5.59 -9.91 -7.30
C LYS A 552 -7.03 -9.50 -7.57
N GLY A 553 -7.78 -10.42 -8.12
CA GLY A 553 -9.17 -10.25 -8.53
C GLY A 553 -9.27 -10.01 -10.03
N HIS A 554 -10.36 -10.51 -10.60
CA HIS A 554 -10.61 -10.43 -12.03
C HIS A 554 -11.88 -9.62 -12.27
N TYR A 555 -11.77 -8.29 -12.18
CA TYR A 555 -12.90 -7.42 -12.49
C TYR A 555 -12.48 -6.05 -12.99
N TYR A 556 -13.35 -5.39 -13.73
CA TYR A 556 -13.29 -3.95 -13.99
C TYR A 556 -14.55 -3.29 -13.46
N ILE A 557 -14.41 -2.09 -12.89
CA ILE A 557 -15.55 -1.31 -12.39
C ILE A 557 -15.54 0.06 -13.07
N HIS A 558 -16.58 0.37 -13.82
CA HIS A 558 -16.75 1.65 -14.47
C HIS A 558 -16.87 2.76 -13.41
N ARG A 559 -16.21 3.89 -13.63
CA ARG A 559 -16.35 5.10 -12.81
C ARG A 559 -16.87 6.25 -13.69
N PRO A 560 -18.19 6.39 -13.83
CA PRO A 560 -18.75 7.56 -14.52
C PRO A 560 -18.60 8.82 -13.65
N VAL A 561 -18.82 9.97 -14.28
CA VAL A 561 -19.14 11.21 -13.56
C VAL A 561 -20.45 11.00 -12.80
N VAL A 562 -20.37 10.88 -11.48
CA VAL A 562 -21.53 10.70 -10.59
C VAL A 562 -22.13 12.06 -10.23
N ILE A 563 -21.27 13.05 -9.98
CA ILE A 563 -21.63 14.45 -9.77
C ILE A 563 -20.71 15.37 -10.58
N GLN A 564 -21.10 16.61 -10.83
CA GLN A 564 -20.20 17.58 -11.47
C GLN A 564 -19.02 17.93 -10.55
N PRO A 565 -17.85 18.29 -11.13
CA PRO A 565 -16.72 18.79 -10.35
C PRO A 565 -17.13 19.94 -9.43
N MET A 566 -16.80 19.81 -8.15
CA MET A 566 -17.06 20.83 -7.14
C MET A 566 -16.07 21.98 -7.27
N GLY A 567 -16.60 23.21 -7.20
CA GLY A 567 -15.81 24.43 -7.33
C GLY A 567 -15.21 24.57 -8.73
N GLU A 568 -13.91 24.86 -8.79
CA GLU A 568 -13.12 24.94 -10.02
C GLU A 568 -12.21 23.72 -10.19
N SER A 569 -12.48 22.60 -9.51
CA SER A 569 -11.65 21.39 -9.59
C SER A 569 -11.51 20.89 -11.03
N LYS A 570 -10.31 20.41 -11.39
CA LYS A 570 -9.99 19.83 -12.71
C LYS A 570 -9.41 18.43 -12.55
N THR A 571 -9.48 17.60 -13.59
CA THR A 571 -8.80 16.29 -13.53
C THR A 571 -7.28 16.47 -13.69
N ASP A 572 -6.49 15.51 -13.19
CA ASP A 572 -5.03 15.48 -13.40
C ASP A 572 -4.68 15.62 -14.89
N PHE A 573 -5.42 14.93 -15.75
CA PHE A 573 -5.15 14.91 -17.18
C PHE A 573 -5.44 16.27 -17.83
N GLN A 574 -6.49 16.99 -17.40
CA GLN A 574 -6.77 18.36 -17.83
C GLN A 574 -5.62 19.31 -17.47
N VAL A 575 -5.15 19.24 -16.22
CA VAL A 575 -4.07 20.10 -15.72
C VAL A 575 -2.77 19.86 -16.48
N PHE A 576 -2.34 18.61 -16.63
CA PHE A 576 -1.12 18.30 -17.37
C PHE A 576 -1.24 18.60 -18.87
N THR A 577 -2.41 18.38 -19.47
CA THR A 577 -2.64 18.75 -20.88
C THR A 577 -2.48 20.26 -21.08
N GLU A 578 -3.08 21.09 -20.23
CA GLU A 578 -2.98 22.55 -20.34
C GLU A 578 -1.56 23.06 -20.04
N LEU A 579 -0.86 22.50 -19.04
CA LEU A 579 0.56 22.80 -18.82
C LEU A 579 1.41 22.43 -20.03
N ALA A 580 1.18 21.28 -20.66
CA ALA A 580 1.90 20.86 -21.85
C ALA A 580 1.67 21.82 -23.03
N TYR A 581 0.46 22.35 -23.21
CA TYR A 581 0.20 23.39 -24.20
C TYR A 581 0.96 24.69 -23.91
N ARG A 582 1.01 25.13 -22.65
CA ARG A 582 1.79 26.32 -22.25
C ARG A 582 3.29 26.15 -22.48
N LEU A 583 3.78 24.92 -22.34
CA LEU A 583 5.19 24.57 -22.54
C LEU A 583 5.53 24.17 -23.99
N GLY A 584 4.55 24.20 -24.91
CA GLY A 584 4.77 23.99 -26.34
C GLY A 584 4.79 22.53 -26.81
N PHE A 585 4.31 21.57 -26.01
CA PHE A 585 4.26 20.14 -26.38
C PHE A 585 2.89 19.48 -26.17
N GLY A 586 1.82 20.27 -26.04
CA GLY A 586 0.46 19.81 -25.76
C GLY A 586 -0.11 18.77 -26.73
N GLU A 587 0.03 19.00 -28.05
CA GLU A 587 -0.47 18.08 -29.09
C GLU A 587 0.20 16.70 -29.02
N ARG A 588 1.48 16.66 -28.64
CA ARG A 588 2.22 15.40 -28.45
C ARG A 588 1.83 14.73 -27.15
N TYR A 589 1.58 15.51 -26.09
CA TYR A 589 1.21 14.97 -24.79
C TYR A 589 -0.16 14.29 -24.82
N ASN A 590 -1.16 14.97 -25.40
CA ASN A 590 -2.53 14.49 -25.55
C ASN A 590 -3.00 14.64 -27.02
N PRO A 591 -2.71 13.65 -27.88
CA PRO A 591 -2.97 13.74 -29.33
C PRO A 591 -4.45 13.73 -29.71
N LYS A 592 -5.36 13.38 -28.79
CA LYS A 592 -6.80 13.45 -29.02
C LYS A 592 -7.41 14.79 -28.58
N ALA A 593 -6.64 15.67 -27.96
CA ALA A 593 -7.11 16.92 -27.38
C ALA A 593 -6.60 18.16 -28.10
N ASN A 594 -7.28 19.26 -27.84
CA ASN A 594 -6.77 20.62 -27.98
C ASN A 594 -6.95 21.35 -26.63
N ARG A 595 -6.65 22.65 -26.56
CA ARG A 595 -6.80 23.43 -25.30
C ARG A 595 -8.24 23.47 -24.76
N ASN A 596 -9.27 23.20 -25.57
CA ASN A 596 -10.65 23.10 -25.11
C ASN A 596 -10.88 21.95 -24.13
N TYR A 597 -10.02 20.92 -24.13
CA TYR A 597 -10.05 19.80 -23.20
C TYR A 597 -10.01 20.26 -21.72
N PHE A 598 -9.37 21.39 -21.44
CA PHE A 598 -9.35 21.99 -20.11
C PHE A 598 -10.74 22.39 -19.59
N PHE A 599 -11.67 22.69 -20.50
CA PHE A 599 -13.04 23.12 -20.17
C PHE A 599 -14.03 21.96 -20.28
N ASP A 600 -13.91 21.12 -21.32
CA ASP A 600 -14.75 19.95 -21.54
C ASP A 600 -13.90 18.74 -21.93
N PRO A 601 -13.68 17.78 -21.00
CA PRO A 601 -12.88 16.59 -21.27
C PRO A 601 -13.69 15.44 -21.88
N THR A 602 -15.03 15.54 -21.92
CA THR A 602 -15.95 14.41 -22.06
C THR A 602 -15.68 13.57 -23.31
N ALA A 603 -15.61 14.21 -24.47
CA ALA A 603 -15.42 13.50 -25.74
C ALA A 603 -14.05 12.82 -25.85
N VAL A 604 -13.01 13.43 -25.29
CA VAL A 604 -11.64 12.91 -25.33
C VAL A 604 -11.48 11.75 -24.35
N ASP A 605 -12.00 11.90 -23.12
CA ASP A 605 -11.97 10.84 -22.11
C ASP A 605 -12.72 9.60 -22.61
N GLU A 606 -13.93 9.78 -23.15
CA GLU A 606 -14.72 8.68 -23.75
C GLU A 606 -13.95 7.99 -24.87
N ALA A 607 -13.31 8.75 -25.77
CA ALA A 607 -12.53 8.20 -26.87
C ALA A 607 -11.30 7.39 -26.41
N TYR A 608 -10.69 7.73 -25.27
CA TYR A 608 -9.60 6.93 -24.70
C TYR A 608 -10.12 5.67 -24.01
N LEU A 609 -11.24 5.76 -23.29
CA LEU A 609 -11.83 4.63 -22.58
C LEU A 609 -12.41 3.58 -23.54
N VAL A 610 -13.01 4.00 -24.65
CA VAL A 610 -13.46 3.09 -25.73
C VAL A 610 -12.28 2.32 -26.33
N ASP A 611 -11.20 3.00 -26.70
CA ASP A 611 -10.00 2.36 -27.24
C ASP A 611 -9.37 1.39 -26.22
N TRP A 612 -9.34 1.79 -24.95
CA TRP A 612 -8.87 0.94 -23.88
C TRP A 612 -9.74 -0.31 -23.70
N TRP A 613 -11.07 -0.17 -23.75
CA TRP A 613 -11.97 -1.31 -23.66
C TRP A 613 -11.78 -2.29 -24.82
N HIS A 614 -11.54 -1.80 -26.04
CA HIS A 614 -11.18 -2.66 -27.16
C HIS A 614 -9.91 -3.48 -26.90
N LYS A 615 -8.90 -2.91 -26.22
CA LYS A 615 -7.70 -3.65 -25.78
C LYS A 615 -8.06 -4.72 -24.75
N VAL A 616 -8.90 -4.41 -23.77
CA VAL A 616 -9.41 -5.37 -22.78
C VAL A 616 -10.13 -6.54 -23.46
N GLN A 617 -11.02 -6.25 -24.42
CA GLN A 617 -11.72 -7.29 -25.17
C GLN A 617 -10.75 -8.18 -25.95
N HIS A 618 -9.74 -7.57 -26.60
CA HIS A 618 -8.75 -8.29 -27.40
C HIS A 618 -7.78 -9.13 -26.55
N HIS A 619 -7.23 -8.60 -25.47
CA HIS A 619 -6.19 -9.27 -24.66
C HIS A 619 -6.75 -10.17 -23.56
N GLN A 620 -7.91 -9.82 -23.00
CA GLN A 620 -8.45 -10.49 -21.80
C GLN A 620 -9.81 -11.15 -22.06
N GLY A 621 -10.34 -11.09 -23.28
CA GLY A 621 -11.53 -11.83 -23.69
C GLY A 621 -12.84 -11.30 -23.09
N ALA A 622 -12.93 -10.01 -22.77
CA ALA A 622 -14.19 -9.43 -22.31
C ALA A 622 -15.28 -9.50 -23.40
N GLU A 623 -16.42 -10.09 -23.05
CA GLU A 623 -17.48 -10.46 -24.02
C GLU A 623 -18.53 -9.36 -24.28
N ILE A 624 -18.51 -8.26 -23.52
CA ILE A 624 -19.52 -7.20 -23.60
C ILE A 624 -18.97 -5.94 -24.26
N SER A 625 -19.84 -5.17 -24.91
CA SER A 625 -19.48 -3.87 -25.48
C SER A 625 -19.20 -2.83 -24.38
N TRP A 626 -18.54 -1.73 -24.74
CA TRP A 626 -18.33 -0.59 -23.84
C TRP A 626 -19.65 -0.05 -23.28
N GLU A 627 -20.69 0.06 -24.11
CA GLU A 627 -22.03 0.51 -23.67
C GLU A 627 -22.68 -0.44 -22.66
N GLU A 628 -22.56 -1.74 -22.88
CA GLU A 628 -23.08 -2.73 -21.92
C GLU A 628 -22.27 -2.74 -20.63
N PHE A 629 -20.94 -2.54 -20.70
CA PHE A 629 -20.10 -2.37 -19.51
C PHE A 629 -20.48 -1.13 -18.71
N LYS A 630 -20.69 0.02 -19.37
CA LYS A 630 -21.16 1.25 -18.71
C LYS A 630 -22.51 1.04 -18.01
N ARG A 631 -23.45 0.37 -18.68
CA ARG A 631 -24.79 0.08 -18.14
C ARG A 631 -24.76 -0.83 -16.92
N ARG A 632 -23.90 -1.85 -16.94
CA ARG A 632 -23.69 -2.78 -15.81
C ARG A 632 -22.90 -2.16 -14.67
N GLY A 633 -21.92 -1.33 -15.02
CA GLY A 633 -20.99 -0.69 -14.10
C GLY A 633 -19.87 -1.60 -13.57
N VAL A 634 -19.98 -2.92 -13.70
CA VAL A 634 -18.94 -3.88 -13.33
C VAL A 634 -18.89 -5.03 -14.34
N TYR A 635 -17.69 -5.54 -14.60
CA TYR A 635 -17.46 -6.78 -15.34
C TYR A 635 -16.53 -7.66 -14.51
N LYS A 636 -16.98 -8.86 -14.11
CA LYS A 636 -16.14 -9.85 -13.40
C LYS A 636 -15.79 -10.97 -14.36
N PHE A 637 -14.51 -11.28 -14.53
CA PHE A 637 -14.09 -12.40 -15.35
C PHE A 637 -14.34 -13.70 -14.59
N MET A 638 -14.87 -14.69 -15.31
CA MET A 638 -15.08 -16.04 -14.80
C MET A 638 -13.90 -16.90 -15.21
N LEU A 639 -13.08 -17.31 -14.25
CA LEU A 639 -12.04 -18.27 -14.52
C LEU A 639 -12.61 -19.70 -14.47
N PRO A 640 -12.17 -20.61 -15.37
CA PRO A 640 -12.60 -22.00 -15.34
C PRO A 640 -12.04 -22.75 -14.12
N GLU A 641 -10.93 -22.29 -13.57
CA GLU A 641 -10.28 -22.84 -12.39
C GLU A 641 -9.51 -21.75 -11.62
N PRO A 642 -9.22 -21.95 -10.32
CA PRO A 642 -8.42 -21.02 -9.54
C PRO A 642 -7.03 -20.81 -10.13
N HIS A 643 -6.62 -19.55 -10.25
CA HIS A 643 -5.28 -19.21 -10.71
C HIS A 643 -4.23 -19.52 -9.64
N VAL A 644 -3.23 -20.34 -10.00
CA VAL A 644 -2.09 -20.69 -9.16
C VAL A 644 -0.81 -20.30 -9.86
N ALA A 645 -0.03 -19.43 -9.22
CA ALA A 645 1.26 -18.99 -9.74
C ALA A 645 2.19 -20.19 -9.92
N PHE A 646 2.90 -20.18 -11.04
CA PHE A 646 3.87 -21.20 -11.43
C PHE A 646 3.33 -22.62 -11.65
N ARG A 647 2.00 -22.82 -11.71
CA ARG A 647 1.41 -24.15 -11.97
C ARG A 647 2.00 -24.78 -13.23
N LYS A 648 2.07 -24.01 -14.33
CA LYS A 648 2.63 -24.47 -15.61
C LYS A 648 4.09 -24.92 -15.48
N GLN A 649 4.91 -24.15 -14.76
CA GLN A 649 6.33 -24.49 -14.53
C GLN A 649 6.46 -25.81 -13.79
N ILE A 650 5.62 -26.04 -12.78
CA ILE A 650 5.70 -27.24 -11.94
C ILE A 650 5.07 -28.48 -12.61
N GLU A 651 3.89 -28.34 -13.22
CA GLU A 651 3.18 -29.46 -13.84
C GLU A 651 3.80 -29.86 -15.18
N GLU A 652 4.12 -28.88 -16.05
CA GLU A 652 4.60 -29.13 -17.40
C GLU A 652 6.12 -29.07 -17.54
N GLY A 653 6.84 -28.55 -16.54
CA GLY A 653 8.30 -28.34 -16.62
C GLY A 653 8.70 -27.14 -17.47
N ALA A 654 7.81 -26.16 -17.66
CA ALA A 654 8.16 -24.90 -18.31
C ALA A 654 9.24 -24.13 -17.51
N PRO A 655 10.14 -23.38 -18.17
CA PRO A 655 11.17 -22.62 -17.47
C PRO A 655 10.57 -21.43 -16.68
N PHE A 656 11.20 -21.11 -15.55
CA PHE A 656 10.99 -19.84 -14.85
C PHE A 656 11.63 -18.68 -15.62
N ASN A 657 11.20 -17.44 -15.33
CA ASN A 657 11.70 -16.24 -16.01
C ASN A 657 13.11 -15.80 -15.55
N THR A 658 13.73 -16.57 -14.65
CA THR A 658 15.11 -16.43 -14.20
C THR A 658 16.12 -16.81 -15.28
N ALA A 659 17.38 -16.39 -15.13
CA ALA A 659 18.46 -16.76 -16.06
C ALA A 659 18.70 -18.27 -16.15
N SER A 660 18.53 -19.00 -15.04
CA SER A 660 18.68 -20.46 -15.00
C SER A 660 17.46 -21.25 -15.49
N GLY A 661 16.32 -20.59 -15.71
CA GLY A 661 15.03 -21.27 -15.94
C GLY A 661 14.47 -22.00 -14.71
N LYS A 662 15.04 -21.80 -13.51
CA LYS A 662 14.68 -22.45 -12.24
C LYS A 662 14.36 -21.41 -11.15
N ILE A 663 13.80 -21.84 -10.02
CA ILE A 663 13.72 -20.99 -8.82
C ILE A 663 15.16 -20.76 -8.31
N GLU A 664 15.64 -19.52 -8.33
CA GLU A 664 17.00 -19.16 -7.94
C GLU A 664 17.09 -18.79 -6.45
N ILE A 665 17.37 -19.79 -5.59
CA ILE A 665 17.75 -19.52 -4.20
C ILE A 665 19.18 -18.98 -4.15
N PHE A 666 20.09 -19.57 -4.94
CA PHE A 666 21.34 -18.93 -5.33
C PHE A 666 21.12 -18.10 -6.59
N SER A 667 21.24 -16.79 -6.46
CA SER A 667 21.12 -15.85 -7.57
C SER A 667 22.43 -15.78 -8.36
N GLY A 668 22.38 -16.23 -9.61
CA GLY A 668 23.52 -16.10 -10.51
C GLY A 668 23.87 -14.64 -10.78
N GLN A 669 22.85 -13.78 -10.87
CA GLN A 669 23.02 -12.34 -11.10
C GLN A 669 23.79 -11.68 -9.95
N LEU A 670 23.39 -11.91 -8.68
CA LEU A 670 24.05 -11.26 -7.54
C LEU A 670 25.48 -11.75 -7.34
N ALA A 671 25.71 -13.06 -7.53
CA ALA A 671 27.04 -13.66 -7.38
C ALA A 671 28.07 -13.15 -8.41
N GLN A 672 27.63 -12.56 -9.52
CA GLN A 672 28.51 -12.03 -10.57
C GLN A 672 28.79 -10.52 -10.44
N ILE A 673 28.18 -9.83 -9.47
CA ILE A 673 28.43 -8.40 -9.25
C ILE A 673 29.77 -8.21 -8.55
N THR A 674 30.71 -7.56 -9.24
CA THR A 674 32.06 -7.27 -8.72
C THR A 674 32.22 -5.86 -8.16
N ASP A 675 31.39 -4.91 -8.60
CA ASP A 675 31.40 -3.51 -8.15
C ASP A 675 29.98 -3.03 -7.85
N TRP A 676 29.61 -3.07 -6.57
CA TRP A 676 28.30 -2.66 -6.09
C TRP A 676 28.03 -1.15 -6.22
N THR A 677 29.09 -0.32 -6.25
CA THR A 677 28.95 1.14 -6.37
C THR A 677 28.41 1.56 -7.74
N LYS A 678 28.52 0.68 -8.74
CA LYS A 678 27.95 0.85 -10.08
C LYS A 678 26.53 0.32 -10.22
N THR A 679 25.98 -0.30 -9.20
CA THR A 679 24.57 -0.70 -9.17
C THR A 679 23.69 0.45 -8.67
N GLN A 680 22.37 0.31 -8.75
CA GLN A 680 21.43 1.22 -8.07
C GLN A 680 21.42 1.04 -6.55
N TYR A 681 21.89 -0.11 -6.08
CA TYR A 681 21.84 -0.53 -4.68
C TYR A 681 22.98 0.09 -3.87
N GLY A 682 24.19 0.14 -4.45
CA GLY A 682 25.39 0.71 -3.82
C GLY A 682 26.06 -0.21 -2.80
N TYR A 683 25.38 -1.25 -2.30
CA TYR A 683 25.85 -2.13 -1.22
C TYR A 683 25.72 -3.60 -1.60
N HIS A 684 26.56 -4.45 -1.00
CA HIS A 684 26.54 -5.89 -1.23
C HIS A 684 25.23 -6.54 -0.75
N ILE A 685 24.63 -7.36 -1.62
CA ILE A 685 23.48 -8.21 -1.32
C ILE A 685 23.91 -9.68 -1.47
N PRO A 686 23.76 -10.54 -0.45
CA PRO A 686 24.14 -11.95 -0.54
C PRO A 686 23.51 -12.70 -1.71
N ALA A 687 24.27 -13.60 -2.34
CA ALA A 687 23.78 -14.42 -3.44
C ALA A 687 22.74 -15.47 -3.02
N ILE A 688 22.70 -15.86 -1.73
CA ILE A 688 21.68 -16.72 -1.11
C ILE A 688 20.95 -15.96 0.00
N PRO A 689 19.72 -16.35 0.39
CA PRO A 689 19.06 -15.77 1.56
C PRO A 689 19.86 -16.00 2.84
N LYS A 690 20.07 -14.94 3.62
CA LYS A 690 20.77 -14.98 4.92
C LYS A 690 20.06 -14.16 5.99
N TRP A 691 20.23 -14.55 7.24
CA TRP A 691 19.99 -13.65 8.36
C TRP A 691 21.09 -12.60 8.41
N ILE A 692 20.70 -11.33 8.50
CA ILE A 692 21.61 -10.20 8.66
C ILE A 692 21.04 -9.35 9.79
N GLU A 693 21.85 -9.06 10.81
CA GLU A 693 21.42 -8.24 11.92
C GLU A 693 21.06 -6.81 11.44
N PRO A 694 19.83 -6.33 11.70
CA PRO A 694 19.42 -4.97 11.38
C PRO A 694 20.25 -3.93 12.14
N TRP A 695 20.39 -2.73 11.57
CA TRP A 695 21.07 -1.61 12.25
C TRP A 695 20.29 -1.04 13.45
N GLU A 696 19.00 -1.36 13.57
CA GLU A 696 18.17 -1.10 14.76
C GLU A 696 17.28 -2.32 15.02
N SER A 697 17.48 -3.00 16.15
CA SER A 697 16.70 -4.17 16.56
C SER A 697 16.70 -4.30 18.08
N LEU A 698 15.79 -5.12 18.64
CA LEU A 698 15.80 -5.44 20.08
C LEU A 698 17.07 -6.20 20.54
N ASN A 699 17.90 -6.69 19.61
CA ASN A 699 19.17 -7.33 19.92
C ASN A 699 20.36 -6.34 19.83
N HIS A 700 20.12 -5.10 19.39
CA HIS A 700 21.16 -4.11 19.18
C HIS A 700 21.50 -3.34 20.48
N PRO A 701 22.77 -2.96 20.73
CA PRO A 701 23.16 -2.19 21.93
C PRO A 701 22.43 -0.85 22.10
N LEU A 702 21.89 -0.29 21.02
CA LEU A 702 21.10 0.94 21.05
C LEU A 702 19.85 0.84 21.95
N THR A 703 19.42 -0.38 22.27
CA THR A 703 18.34 -0.65 23.24
C THR A 703 18.60 -0.10 24.64
N GLU A 704 19.85 0.13 25.03
CA GLU A 704 20.19 0.83 26.28
C GLU A 704 19.63 2.25 26.33
N LYS A 705 19.55 2.92 25.17
CA LYS A 705 19.00 4.28 25.01
C LYS A 705 17.53 4.26 24.61
N PHE A 706 17.17 3.35 23.71
CA PHE A 706 15.85 3.23 23.07
C PHE A 706 15.32 1.79 23.22
N PRO A 707 14.74 1.44 24.38
CA PRO A 707 14.46 0.05 24.76
C PRO A 707 13.24 -0.58 24.06
N PHE A 708 12.47 0.19 23.28
CA PHE A 708 11.27 -0.28 22.60
C PHE A 708 11.47 -0.32 21.08
N HIS A 709 11.01 -1.40 20.46
CA HIS A 709 10.89 -1.50 19.01
C HIS A 709 9.51 -1.03 18.57
N MET A 710 9.46 0.00 17.71
CA MET A 710 8.22 0.48 17.13
C MET A 710 7.91 -0.23 15.81
N VAL A 711 6.68 -0.71 15.67
CA VAL A 711 6.12 -1.16 14.39
C VAL A 711 4.94 -0.28 13.98
N SER A 712 4.78 -0.05 12.67
CA SER A 712 3.77 0.87 12.13
C SER A 712 2.81 0.17 11.15
N PRO A 713 1.94 -0.73 11.63
CA PRO A 713 1.01 -1.45 10.78
C PRO A 713 -0.07 -0.51 10.20
N HIS A 714 -0.69 -0.96 9.11
CA HIS A 714 -1.81 -0.26 8.50
C HIS A 714 -3.04 -0.25 9.43
N PRO A 715 -3.66 0.91 9.69
CA PRO A 715 -4.89 1.00 10.47
C PRO A 715 -6.11 0.51 9.68
N ARG A 716 -7.17 0.12 10.40
CA ARG A 716 -8.45 -0.29 9.79
C ARG A 716 -9.24 0.88 9.17
N TRP A 717 -9.08 2.06 9.74
CA TRP A 717 -9.90 3.25 9.48
C TRP A 717 -9.29 4.23 8.48
N ARG A 718 -8.07 3.96 7.99
CA ARG A 718 -7.43 4.72 6.92
C ARG A 718 -6.90 3.80 5.83
N THR A 719 -6.61 4.36 4.67
CA THR A 719 -5.81 3.71 3.64
C THR A 719 -4.53 4.53 3.50
N HIS A 720 -3.45 4.13 4.17
CA HIS A 720 -2.33 5.04 4.39
C HIS A 720 -2.82 6.28 5.15
N SER A 721 -2.48 7.50 4.72
CA SER A 721 -3.03 8.73 5.31
C SER A 721 -4.43 9.13 4.79
N ILE A 722 -4.98 8.37 3.84
CA ILE A 722 -6.29 8.64 3.25
C ILE A 722 -7.36 8.34 4.29
N PHE A 723 -8.33 9.25 4.41
CA PHE A 723 -9.43 9.22 5.39
C PHE A 723 -9.07 9.65 6.81
N ASN A 724 -7.86 10.17 7.05
CA ASN A 724 -7.50 10.70 8.37
C ASN A 724 -8.45 11.81 8.86
N ASN A 725 -9.06 12.56 7.93
CA ASN A 725 -9.98 13.65 8.21
C ASN A 725 -11.47 13.25 8.23
N ILE A 726 -11.80 11.96 8.39
CA ILE A 726 -13.20 11.48 8.33
C ILE A 726 -13.77 11.23 9.74
N PRO A 727 -14.76 12.04 10.18
CA PRO A 727 -15.32 11.94 11.53
C PRO A 727 -15.87 10.55 11.89
N TRP A 728 -16.70 9.95 11.03
CA TRP A 728 -17.28 8.62 11.29
C TRP A 728 -16.23 7.54 11.54
N LEU A 729 -15.07 7.64 10.87
CA LEU A 729 -14.00 6.68 11.04
C LEU A 729 -13.22 6.93 12.33
N ARG A 730 -13.01 8.20 12.69
CA ARG A 730 -12.34 8.62 13.93
C ARG A 730 -13.17 8.33 15.18
N GLU A 731 -14.49 8.32 15.08
CA GLU A 731 -15.36 7.88 16.19
C GLU A 731 -15.15 6.40 16.53
N THR A 732 -14.73 5.58 15.55
CA THR A 732 -14.52 4.14 15.76
C THR A 732 -13.11 3.79 16.26
N PHE A 733 -12.11 4.65 15.99
CA PHE A 733 -10.71 4.40 16.35
C PHE A 733 -9.96 5.71 16.63
N SER A 734 -9.18 5.73 17.71
CA SER A 734 -8.27 6.83 18.05
C SER A 734 -6.84 6.56 17.54
N GLN A 735 -6.09 7.62 17.30
CA GLN A 735 -4.65 7.49 17.08
C GLN A 735 -3.97 7.31 18.44
N GLU A 736 -3.33 6.17 18.65
CA GLU A 736 -2.78 5.78 19.95
C GLU A 736 -1.53 4.91 19.79
N THR A 737 -0.65 4.96 20.77
CA THR A 737 0.43 3.99 20.93
C THR A 737 -0.09 2.78 21.69
N THR A 738 -0.09 1.61 21.06
CA THR A 738 -0.37 0.35 21.77
C THR A 738 0.89 -0.15 22.47
N MET A 739 0.77 -0.55 23.74
CA MET A 739 1.89 -1.04 24.55
C MET A 739 1.49 -2.30 25.33
N ASN A 740 2.44 -3.23 25.50
CA ASN A 740 2.24 -4.39 26.35
C ASN A 740 2.01 -3.99 27.82
N ALA A 741 1.08 -4.68 28.49
CA ALA A 741 0.73 -4.33 29.87
C ALA A 741 1.85 -4.55 30.88
N SER A 742 2.78 -5.48 30.65
CA SER A 742 3.95 -5.64 31.51
C SER A 742 4.91 -4.46 31.44
N ASP A 743 5.11 -3.87 30.25
CA ASP A 743 5.97 -2.70 30.09
C ASP A 743 5.30 -1.43 30.60
N ALA A 744 3.99 -1.28 30.35
CA ALA A 744 3.21 -0.20 30.92
C ALA A 744 3.28 -0.20 32.46
N ARG A 745 3.19 -1.38 33.10
CA ARG A 745 3.37 -1.52 34.56
C ARG A 745 4.75 -1.06 35.04
N LYS A 746 5.83 -1.42 34.34
CA LYS A 746 7.20 -0.99 34.68
C LYS A 746 7.36 0.53 34.59
N LEU A 747 6.69 1.16 33.62
CA LEU A 747 6.74 2.61 33.39
C LEU A 747 5.69 3.40 34.19
N GLY A 748 4.81 2.73 34.94
CA GLY A 748 3.69 3.38 35.65
C GLY A 748 2.64 3.99 34.72
N ILE A 749 2.53 3.51 33.49
CA ILE A 749 1.63 3.99 32.43
C ILE A 749 0.32 3.19 32.44
N LYS A 750 -0.81 3.87 32.19
CA LYS A 750 -2.15 3.27 32.08
C LYS A 750 -2.83 3.71 30.79
N THR A 751 -3.79 2.93 30.31
CA THR A 751 -4.60 3.30 29.14
C THR A 751 -5.19 4.69 29.31
N GLY A 752 -5.05 5.52 28.28
CA GLY A 752 -5.50 6.91 28.26
C GLY A 752 -4.47 7.93 28.76
N ASP A 753 -3.39 7.51 29.42
CA ASP A 753 -2.25 8.40 29.70
C ASP A 753 -1.67 8.90 28.37
N ILE A 754 -1.28 10.18 28.34
CA ILE A 754 -0.55 10.72 27.20
C ILE A 754 0.93 10.35 27.33
N VAL A 755 1.49 9.84 26.23
CA VAL A 755 2.89 9.43 26.15
C VAL A 755 3.59 10.14 25.00
N GLU A 756 4.88 10.43 25.23
CA GLU A 756 5.81 10.82 24.18
C GLU A 756 6.60 9.58 23.77
N CYS A 757 6.64 9.27 22.46
CA CYS A 757 7.55 8.31 21.87
C CYS A 757 8.65 9.07 21.11
N TRP A 758 9.92 8.75 21.35
CA TRP A 758 11.02 9.51 20.73
C TRP A 758 12.27 8.68 20.43
N ASN A 759 13.07 9.20 19.51
CA ASN A 759 14.46 8.83 19.30
C ASN A 759 15.28 10.06 18.86
N ASP A 760 16.47 9.84 18.30
CA ASP A 760 17.35 10.93 17.85
C ASP A 760 16.82 11.70 16.63
N ARG A 761 15.79 11.18 15.94
CA ARG A 761 15.26 11.75 14.70
C ARG A 761 13.99 12.57 14.92
N GLY A 762 13.20 12.24 15.93
CA GLY A 762 11.93 12.92 16.17
C GLY A 762 11.23 12.49 17.45
N ARG A 763 10.06 13.10 17.66
CA ARG A 763 9.19 12.94 18.83
C ARG A 763 7.75 12.98 18.38
N VAL A 764 6.93 12.07 18.92
CA VAL A 764 5.50 12.01 18.65
C VAL A 764 4.71 11.85 19.95
N VAL A 765 3.51 12.41 20.01
CA VAL A 765 2.65 12.38 21.21
C VAL A 765 1.31 11.72 20.90
N THR A 766 0.94 10.72 21.69
CA THR A 766 -0.38 10.04 21.60
C THR A 766 -0.87 9.58 22.97
N PRO A 767 -2.19 9.34 23.14
CA PRO A 767 -2.67 8.48 24.21
C PRO A 767 -2.12 7.06 24.04
N VAL A 768 -1.95 6.35 25.14
CA VAL A 768 -1.54 4.95 25.14
C VAL A 768 -2.73 4.01 25.31
N TYR A 769 -2.72 2.90 24.59
CA TYR A 769 -3.62 1.76 24.81
C TYR A 769 -2.83 0.56 25.32
N VAL A 770 -3.11 0.16 26.57
CA VAL A 770 -2.39 -0.92 27.24
C VAL A 770 -3.11 -2.25 27.04
N THR A 771 -2.41 -3.27 26.56
CA THR A 771 -2.99 -4.58 26.23
C THR A 771 -2.01 -5.73 26.38
N GLU A 772 -2.50 -6.97 26.45
CA GLU A 772 -1.68 -8.20 26.36
C GLU A 772 -1.61 -8.74 24.90
N ARG A 773 -2.27 -8.08 23.94
CA ARG A 773 -2.28 -8.44 22.50
C ARG A 773 -1.02 -7.98 21.73
N CYS A 774 0.03 -7.60 22.43
CA CYS A 774 1.30 -7.16 21.85
C CYS A 774 2.43 -7.74 22.69
N MET A 775 3.53 -8.18 22.07
CA MET A 775 4.66 -8.74 22.81
C MET A 775 5.39 -7.66 23.64
N PRO A 776 5.99 -8.02 24.79
CA PRO A 776 6.84 -7.11 25.56
C PRO A 776 8.03 -6.57 24.74
N GLY A 777 8.44 -5.34 25.01
CA GLY A 777 9.50 -4.62 24.30
C GLY A 777 9.07 -4.03 22.96
N VAL A 778 7.83 -4.23 22.53
CA VAL A 778 7.28 -3.68 21.28
C VAL A 778 6.20 -2.65 21.58
N VAL A 779 6.20 -1.57 20.79
CA VAL A 779 5.11 -0.60 20.74
C VAL A 779 4.57 -0.50 19.32
N VAL A 780 3.25 -0.32 19.20
CA VAL A 780 2.58 -0.21 17.90
C VAL A 780 2.03 1.19 17.75
N LEU A 781 2.41 1.88 16.67
CA LEU A 781 1.86 3.19 16.31
C LEU A 781 1.43 3.15 14.85
N HIS A 782 0.11 3.15 14.61
CA HIS A 782 -0.43 3.01 13.26
C HIS A 782 -0.02 4.17 12.35
N GLU A 783 0.31 3.86 11.10
CA GLU A 783 0.70 4.88 10.11
C GLU A 783 -0.45 5.79 9.66
N GLY A 784 -0.11 6.87 8.97
CA GLY A 784 -1.06 7.70 8.22
C GLY A 784 -1.72 8.84 9.00
N ALA A 785 -1.19 9.18 10.18
CA ALA A 785 -1.67 10.32 10.96
C ALA A 785 -1.19 11.64 10.34
N TRP A 786 -2.10 12.56 10.05
CA TRP A 786 -1.71 13.87 9.51
C TRP A 786 -1.04 14.71 10.58
N MET A 787 0.23 15.02 10.35
CA MET A 787 1.10 15.72 11.30
C MET A 787 0.50 17.03 11.85
N ASP A 788 0.83 17.32 13.10
CA ASP A 788 0.56 18.57 13.79
C ASP A 788 1.81 18.99 14.59
N LEU A 789 2.64 19.84 14.00
CA LEU A 789 3.88 20.29 14.63
C LEU A 789 3.62 21.38 15.66
N ASP A 790 4.28 21.27 16.81
CA ASP A 790 4.47 22.40 17.72
C ASP A 790 5.76 23.19 17.40
N GLU A 791 6.05 24.19 18.23
CA GLU A 791 7.17 25.11 18.04
C GLU A 791 8.54 24.42 18.18
N ASP A 792 8.60 23.31 18.92
CA ASP A 792 9.81 22.50 19.15
C ASP A 792 9.96 21.39 18.09
N GLY A 793 9.02 21.28 17.14
CA GLY A 793 9.02 20.26 16.10
C GLY A 793 8.53 18.89 16.57
N VAL A 794 7.82 18.82 17.70
CA VAL A 794 7.15 17.60 18.15
C VAL A 794 5.86 17.42 17.37
N ASP A 795 5.65 16.22 16.85
CA ASP A 795 4.37 15.88 16.22
C ASP A 795 3.35 15.48 17.29
N ARG A 796 2.30 16.28 17.40
CA ARG A 796 1.20 16.04 18.34
C ARG A 796 0.15 15.09 17.75
N ALA A 797 0.23 14.73 16.48
CA ALA A 797 -0.75 13.86 15.84
C ALA A 797 -0.46 12.37 15.98
N GLY A 798 0.81 11.97 16.16
CA GLY A 798 1.20 10.57 16.34
C GLY A 798 1.62 9.87 15.05
N ASN A 799 2.36 10.54 14.18
CA ASN A 799 2.85 9.97 12.92
C ASN A 799 4.20 9.25 13.13
N PRO A 800 4.26 7.91 12.95
CA PRO A 800 5.48 7.14 13.20
C PRO A 800 6.66 7.51 12.30
N ASP A 801 6.43 8.12 11.14
CA ASP A 801 7.49 8.46 10.17
C ASP A 801 8.44 9.58 10.63
N PHE A 802 8.13 10.25 11.74
CA PHE A 802 9.09 11.11 12.45
C PHE A 802 10.23 10.34 13.11
N LEU A 803 10.02 9.05 13.38
CA LEU A 803 10.96 8.18 14.10
C LEU A 803 11.72 7.25 13.15
N THR A 804 11.33 7.17 11.89
CA THR A 804 11.92 6.28 10.89
C THR A 804 13.27 6.78 10.38
N ASN A 805 14.12 5.84 9.96
CA ASN A 805 15.40 6.12 9.32
C ASN A 805 15.25 6.00 7.80
N ASP A 806 15.87 6.91 7.07
CA ASP A 806 15.89 6.98 5.60
C ASP A 806 17.14 6.34 4.98
N ASN A 807 17.97 5.64 5.77
CA ASN A 807 19.12 4.90 5.24
C ASN A 807 18.67 3.82 4.23
N PRO A 808 19.40 3.66 3.11
CA PRO A 808 19.04 2.66 2.11
C PRO A 808 19.30 1.25 2.64
N SER A 809 18.25 0.42 2.73
CA SER A 809 18.45 -1.04 2.73
C SER A 809 19.06 -1.44 1.38
N PRO A 810 20.02 -2.38 1.30
CA PRO A 810 20.72 -2.73 0.05
C PRO A 810 19.79 -2.97 -1.15
N ALA A 811 18.64 -3.63 -1.00
CA ALA A 811 17.68 -3.83 -2.10
C ALA A 811 16.66 -2.69 -2.33
N GLY A 812 16.84 -1.55 -1.66
CA GLY A 812 15.95 -0.39 -1.73
C GLY A 812 14.70 -0.47 -0.87
N ALA A 813 14.58 -1.47 0.01
CA ALA A 813 13.47 -1.56 0.96
C ALA A 813 13.40 -0.30 1.85
N PHE A 814 12.18 0.11 2.16
CA PHE A 814 11.93 1.19 3.12
C PHE A 814 11.81 0.57 4.50
N ALA A 815 12.66 1.02 5.43
CA ALA A 815 12.83 0.39 6.72
C ALA A 815 11.87 0.95 7.80
N TYR A 816 10.57 1.05 7.47
CA TYR A 816 9.55 1.61 8.38
C TYR A 816 9.45 0.86 9.72
N ASN A 817 9.69 -0.45 9.70
CA ASN A 817 9.62 -1.30 10.88
C ASN A 817 11.01 -1.54 11.52
N THR A 818 12.03 -0.74 11.19
CA THR A 818 13.37 -0.78 11.79
C THR A 818 13.58 0.48 12.61
N VAL A 819 12.85 0.55 13.72
CA VAL A 819 12.77 1.75 14.56
C VAL A 819 12.86 1.36 16.02
N LEU A 820 13.93 1.80 16.67
CA LEU A 820 13.99 1.86 18.13
C LEU A 820 13.52 3.23 18.63
N CYS A 821 12.82 3.22 19.76
CA CYS A 821 12.36 4.42 20.45
C CYS A 821 12.36 4.21 21.97
N ASN A 822 12.13 5.30 22.69
CA ASN A 822 11.81 5.28 24.12
C ASN A 822 10.44 5.90 24.33
N VAL A 823 9.80 5.57 25.47
CA VAL A 823 8.43 5.99 25.81
C VAL A 823 8.36 6.45 27.25
N LYS A 824 7.67 7.56 27.50
CA LYS A 824 7.43 8.14 28.83
C LYS A 824 6.11 8.90 28.84
N LYS A 825 5.57 9.15 30.03
CA LYS A 825 4.42 10.06 30.18
C LYS A 825 4.78 11.48 29.75
N SER A 826 3.81 12.15 29.15
CA SER A 826 3.94 13.53 28.68
C SER A 826 2.75 14.37 29.10
N ASP A 827 3.01 15.64 29.41
CA ASP A 827 1.98 16.65 29.65
C ASP A 827 1.61 17.41 28.36
N LEU A 828 2.24 17.08 27.23
CA LEU A 828 1.91 17.67 25.93
C LEU A 828 0.50 17.24 25.50
N SER A 829 -0.20 18.13 24.79
CA SER A 829 -1.52 17.79 24.24
C SER A 829 -1.39 16.91 22.99
N HIS A 830 -2.05 15.76 22.96
CA HIS A 830 -2.28 15.02 21.74
C HIS A 830 -3.31 15.73 20.84
N ARG A 831 -3.00 15.86 19.54
CA ARG A 831 -3.81 16.53 18.51
C ARG A 831 -3.84 15.68 17.23
N PRO A 832 -4.69 14.64 17.15
CA PRO A 832 -4.72 13.67 16.04
C PRO A 832 -5.26 14.22 14.70
N GLY A 833 -5.43 15.53 14.59
CA GLY A 833 -6.22 16.18 13.55
C GLY A 833 -7.36 17.00 14.17
N TRP A 834 -7.63 18.16 13.57
CA TRP A 834 -8.16 19.36 14.22
C TRP A 834 -9.64 19.21 14.65
N ASP A 835 -9.82 19.14 15.97
CA ASP A 835 -11.00 19.08 16.85
C ASP A 835 -12.11 18.00 16.67
N GLN A 836 -12.84 17.78 17.77
CA GLN A 836 -14.04 16.91 17.86
C GLN A 836 -15.28 17.53 17.20
N LEU A 837 -15.21 18.81 16.81
CA LEU A 837 -16.32 19.58 16.24
C LEU A 837 -16.34 19.52 14.70
N ALA A 838 -15.39 18.80 14.08
CA ALA A 838 -15.21 18.73 12.63
C ALA A 838 -15.02 20.12 11.99
N THR A 839 -14.54 21.11 12.75
CA THR A 839 -14.06 22.40 12.24
C THR A 839 -12.67 22.20 11.64
N ALA A 840 -12.69 21.45 10.54
CA ALA A 840 -11.64 21.25 9.58
C ALA A 840 -10.84 22.54 9.27
N ARG A 841 -9.68 22.40 8.62
CA ARG A 841 -8.86 23.52 8.09
C ARG A 841 -9.60 24.50 7.16
N SER A 842 -10.89 24.29 6.92
CA SER A 842 -11.77 25.05 6.05
C SER A 842 -11.70 26.57 6.24
N HIS A 843 -11.51 27.09 7.46
CA HIS A 843 -11.39 28.53 7.70
C HIS A 843 -10.17 29.19 7.03
N VAL A 844 -9.11 28.42 6.73
CA VAL A 844 -7.92 28.91 6.03
C VAL A 844 -8.16 29.03 4.52
N PHE A 845 -8.99 28.16 3.96
CA PHE A 845 -9.09 27.94 2.51
C PHE A 845 -10.47 28.27 1.91
N ARG A 846 -11.51 28.44 2.74
CA ARG A 846 -12.83 28.94 2.36
C ARG A 846 -12.95 30.45 2.54
N ARG A 847 -11.98 31.22 2.02
CA ARG A 847 -12.00 32.70 2.05
C ARG A 847 -13.00 33.28 1.03
N ASP A 848 -14.19 32.69 0.98
CA ASP A 848 -15.39 33.30 0.41
C ASP A 848 -16.26 33.90 1.54
N MET A 849 -15.77 33.92 2.80
CA MET A 849 -16.34 34.67 3.93
C MET A 849 -15.50 35.90 4.27
#